data_AF-W5J2D8-F1
#
_entry.id   AF-W5J2D8-F1
#
_cell.length_a   1.000
_cell.length_b   1.000
_cell.length_c   1.000
_cell.angle_alpha   90.00
_cell.angle_beta   90.00
_cell.angle_gamma   90.00
#
_symmetry.space_group_name_H-M   'P 1'
#
loop_
_entity.id
_entity.type
_entity.pdbx_description
1 polymer ?
#
loop_
_entity_poly.entity_id
_entity_poly.type
_entity_poly.pdbx_seq_one_letter_code
_entity_poly.pdbx_strand_id
1 'polypeptide(L)'
;MASAMYCQHTIDSLQRYLHIGNDVPVFFDTTQPVDMELGKRVLTPAVHLPPSPCPSPTPATVNGASSSAPATKNVRKSKPKQQKSKKGAPATAPAKVPATPVPPVFAVIKRTIKNKSLRRLDECLFALAYCGRELPTDEERHLVFEALPELLSGPRELFAFLSFYTRLATEAGYAGFGHGLRCAITRWYDKHSALELAEMIALSNGAFGWTHADVIRKTHLKLECPVKRSIIDAATKRASQQPTLPLKKLDGEATMDAALVRYLELIAIRSVASEGEVFELIKRHGSITYNLLPLIYRRLYTVWMALYPHLSYRELLDAILPMQDFDVPMIIDAREAYVANLTKRRKALEQDQIHPIVVHGIKTLYDGGKRYPLMIKEREQHSNLLERKPQAAVSEALQISLEHSFSHHPKTGAWYYITLDLRSAHQKKHVLRNSVVTCFEASVLLAFSIFKREKHVAVEMFTDDVKTLQPVNFRTEMSWSEALNHCKQLLVAKTKVALSAPISKAQAKKQKVDVFITITDSLIRVNPNRIPPWRAMLDYRKTMHSNLSRYICVSLCHHKPSLKFDEIAMKVGGILEVIGYSQSTQPTTMPEECDLAHRLQLQQLRAALTVSQVRFGHSGSIRDVSKTDWNSHNGDNGTTQLNGTLGRGTSETAETDSSGTGGMRDALEGPGSAPNDIIHLKRRVGLFSGVALIVGTMIGSGIFVSPSGLLVRTGSIGVSFIIWMACGLLSLLGALAYAELGTMNTSSGAEWAYFMDAFGAWPAFLFSWVSTLVLKPSQMAIICLSFAQYAVEAFVYECDPPLSVVKMVAILAIDSAIGTGNREQTAGIPEATIARPETHARCKMPFL
;
A
#
# COMPACT_ATOMS: atom_id res chain seq x y z
N MET A 1 1.20 -8.56 -39.76
CA MET A 1 2.32 -8.43 -38.79
C MET A 1 2.05 -7.40 -37.70
N ALA A 2 1.74 -6.13 -38.01
CA ALA A 2 1.56 -5.07 -37.01
C ALA A 2 0.58 -5.41 -35.86
N SER A 3 -0.61 -5.95 -36.17
CA SER A 3 -1.60 -6.37 -35.14
C SER A 3 -1.06 -7.45 -34.18
N ALA A 4 -0.29 -8.42 -34.68
CA ALA A 4 0.35 -9.44 -33.83
C ALA A 4 1.47 -8.86 -32.95
N MET A 5 2.23 -7.90 -33.47
CA MET A 5 3.24 -7.18 -32.68
C MET A 5 2.60 -6.31 -31.58
N TYR A 6 1.47 -5.68 -31.86
CA TYR A 6 0.69 -4.91 -30.89
C TYR A 6 0.12 -5.81 -29.78
N CYS A 7 -0.48 -6.94 -30.14
CA CYS A 7 -0.98 -7.93 -29.17
C CYS A 7 0.12 -8.42 -28.22
N GLN A 8 1.30 -8.77 -28.76
CA GLN A 8 2.45 -9.18 -27.95
C GLN A 8 2.96 -8.06 -27.04
N HIS A 9 3.09 -6.83 -27.55
CA HIS A 9 3.51 -5.65 -26.75
C HIS A 9 2.62 -5.42 -25.54
N THR A 10 1.30 -5.56 -25.72
CA THR A 10 0.31 -5.37 -24.65
C THR A 10 0.36 -6.51 -23.62
N ILE A 11 0.52 -7.76 -24.06
CA ILE A 11 0.68 -8.92 -23.16
C ILE A 11 1.96 -8.82 -22.32
N ASP A 12 3.08 -8.39 -22.90
CA ASP A 12 4.33 -8.28 -22.15
C ASP A 12 4.32 -7.07 -21.20
N SER A 13 3.74 -5.93 -21.62
CA SER A 13 3.49 -4.78 -20.74
C SER A 13 2.65 -5.16 -19.52
N LEU A 14 1.63 -6.01 -19.72
CA LEU A 14 0.86 -6.64 -18.65
C LEU A 14 1.73 -7.55 -17.78
N GLN A 15 2.54 -8.45 -18.36
CA GLN A 15 3.45 -9.31 -17.58
C GLN A 15 4.41 -8.51 -16.70
N ARG A 16 4.92 -7.36 -17.18
CA ARG A 16 5.72 -6.43 -16.37
C ARG A 16 4.95 -5.94 -15.16
N TYR A 17 3.75 -5.39 -15.37
CA TYR A 17 2.90 -4.89 -14.30
C TYR A 17 2.55 -5.98 -13.28
N LEU A 18 2.32 -7.22 -13.73
CA LEU A 18 2.00 -8.32 -12.83
C LEU A 18 3.19 -8.80 -11.97
N HIS A 19 4.43 -8.75 -12.47
CA HIS A 19 5.61 -9.23 -11.72
C HIS A 19 6.35 -8.12 -10.93
N ILE A 20 6.31 -6.89 -11.42
CA ILE A 20 7.10 -5.75 -10.91
C ILE A 20 6.18 -4.63 -10.37
N GLY A 21 4.98 -4.49 -10.93
CA GLY A 21 3.98 -3.53 -10.47
C GLY A 21 4.33 -2.09 -10.76
N ASN A 22 3.97 -1.23 -9.81
CA ASN A 22 4.22 0.22 -9.85
C ASN A 22 5.54 0.59 -9.17
N ASP A 23 6.08 -0.33 -8.38
CA ASP A 23 7.39 -0.18 -7.77
C ASP A 23 8.47 -0.32 -8.85
N VAL A 24 9.39 0.64 -8.89
CA VAL A 24 10.70 0.36 -9.50
C VAL A 24 11.32 -0.73 -8.63
N PRO A 25 11.87 -1.82 -9.20
CA PRO A 25 12.09 -3.03 -8.43
C PRO A 25 12.92 -2.75 -7.19
N VAL A 26 12.30 -3.10 -6.05
CA VAL A 26 12.84 -3.32 -4.70
C VAL A 26 12.29 -2.40 -3.60
N PHE A 27 11.74 -3.03 -2.56
CA PHE A 27 11.25 -2.32 -1.38
C PHE A 27 11.17 -3.16 -0.10
N PHE A 28 11.58 -2.60 1.05
CA PHE A 28 11.46 -3.22 2.39
C PHE A 28 10.40 -2.48 3.22
N ASP A 29 9.32 -3.21 3.52
CA ASP A 29 8.25 -2.93 4.48
C ASP A 29 7.58 -1.54 4.53
N THR A 30 6.91 -1.26 3.43
CA THR A 30 5.55 -0.69 3.29
C THR A 30 5.35 -0.66 1.79
N THR A 31 4.73 -1.71 1.23
CA THR A 31 4.42 -1.76 -0.20
C THR A 31 3.79 -0.44 -0.64
N GLN A 32 4.26 0.17 -1.73
CA GLN A 32 3.55 1.35 -2.24
C GLN A 32 2.10 0.95 -2.51
N PRO A 33 1.11 1.80 -2.17
CA PRO A 33 -0.25 1.53 -2.59
C PRO A 33 -0.24 1.33 -4.11
N VAL A 34 -0.99 0.34 -4.60
CA VAL A 34 -1.06 0.07 -6.04
C VAL A 34 -1.49 1.36 -6.74
N ASP A 35 -0.63 1.89 -7.61
CA ASP A 35 -1.00 2.95 -8.54
C ASP A 35 -2.00 2.34 -9.53
N MET A 36 -3.25 2.69 -9.29
CA MET A 36 -4.39 2.20 -10.07
C MET A 36 -4.45 2.89 -11.43
N GLU A 37 -3.89 4.09 -11.59
CA GLU A 37 -3.88 4.81 -12.86
C GLU A 37 -2.86 4.19 -13.81
N LEU A 38 -1.66 3.83 -13.32
CA LEU A 38 -0.72 3.03 -14.10
C LEU A 38 -1.30 1.64 -14.42
N GLY A 39 -1.97 1.00 -13.45
CA GLY A 39 -2.69 -0.27 -13.67
C GLY A 39 -3.73 -0.18 -14.78
N LYS A 40 -4.65 0.80 -14.72
CA LYS A 40 -5.64 1.08 -15.77
C LYS A 40 -4.98 1.26 -17.13
N ARG A 41 -3.98 2.15 -17.23
CA ARG A 41 -3.26 2.43 -18.50
C ARG A 41 -2.65 1.19 -19.15
N VAL A 42 -2.19 0.21 -18.35
CA VAL A 42 -1.65 -1.06 -18.87
C VAL A 42 -2.76 -2.06 -19.20
N LEU A 43 -3.84 -2.10 -18.41
CA LEU A 43 -4.90 -3.11 -18.54
C LEU A 43 -5.97 -2.75 -19.58
N THR A 44 -6.37 -1.48 -19.74
CA THR A 44 -7.41 -1.08 -20.71
C THR A 44 -7.10 -1.55 -22.14
N PRO A 45 -5.88 -1.39 -22.69
CA PRO A 45 -5.55 -1.89 -24.03
C PRO A 45 -5.51 -3.42 -24.11
N ALA A 46 -5.26 -4.11 -22.99
CA ALA A 46 -5.18 -5.57 -22.93
C ALA A 46 -6.58 -6.20 -22.94
N VAL A 47 -7.49 -5.64 -22.16
CA VAL A 47 -8.86 -6.13 -21.98
C VAL A 47 -9.70 -6.05 -23.28
N HIS A 48 -9.36 -5.12 -24.17
CA HIS A 48 -10.04 -4.92 -25.47
C HIS A 48 -9.31 -5.57 -26.66
N LEU A 49 -8.41 -6.53 -26.43
CA LEU A 49 -7.72 -7.24 -27.51
C LEU A 49 -8.72 -8.12 -28.31
N PRO A 50 -8.77 -8.01 -29.66
CA PRO A 50 -9.69 -8.81 -30.46
C PRO A 50 -9.31 -10.30 -30.43
N PRO A 51 -10.29 -11.22 -30.33
CA PRO A 51 -10.03 -12.65 -30.36
C PRO A 51 -9.46 -13.05 -31.72
N SER A 52 -8.18 -13.44 -31.75
CA SER A 52 -7.52 -13.95 -32.95
C SER A 52 -6.82 -15.29 -32.63
N PRO A 53 -6.82 -16.25 -33.58
CA PRO A 53 -6.39 -17.60 -33.30
C PRO A 53 -4.87 -17.67 -33.14
N CYS A 54 -4.40 -17.89 -31.91
CA CYS A 54 -3.02 -18.29 -31.69
C CYS A 54 -2.81 -19.72 -32.23
N PRO A 55 -1.74 -20.00 -32.97
CA PRO A 55 -1.47 -21.33 -33.50
C PRO A 55 -1.24 -22.32 -32.34
N SER A 56 -1.82 -23.51 -32.46
CA SER A 56 -1.51 -24.64 -31.59
C SER A 56 -0.01 -24.98 -31.66
N PRO A 57 0.64 -25.39 -30.55
CA PRO A 57 2.02 -25.86 -30.60
C PRO A 57 2.10 -27.09 -31.51
N THR A 58 2.99 -27.03 -32.51
CA THR A 58 3.30 -28.15 -33.38
C THR A 58 3.77 -29.33 -32.53
N PRO A 59 3.17 -30.53 -32.64
CA PRO A 59 3.64 -31.69 -31.90
C PRO A 59 5.06 -32.03 -32.36
N ALA A 60 5.97 -32.23 -31.41
CA ALA A 60 7.34 -32.60 -31.69
C ALA A 60 7.40 -33.94 -32.44
N THR A 61 8.15 -33.96 -33.55
CA THR A 61 8.37 -35.17 -34.35
C THR A 61 9.14 -36.21 -33.53
N VAL A 62 8.44 -37.23 -33.03
CA VAL A 62 9.06 -38.44 -32.50
C VAL A 62 9.03 -39.50 -33.60
N ASN A 63 10.21 -39.92 -34.05
CA ASN A 63 10.35 -40.93 -35.07
C ASN A 63 10.10 -42.34 -34.50
N GLY A 64 9.18 -43.08 -35.14
CA GLY A 64 9.31 -44.51 -35.42
C GLY A 64 9.07 -45.52 -34.28
N ALA A 65 7.91 -46.20 -34.35
CA ALA A 65 7.82 -47.67 -34.33
C ALA A 65 6.47 -48.12 -34.91
N SER A 66 6.44 -49.28 -35.57
CA SER A 66 5.34 -49.79 -36.39
C SER A 66 4.44 -50.81 -35.65
N SER A 67 3.16 -50.90 -36.02
CA SER A 67 2.56 -52.13 -36.60
C SER A 67 1.04 -52.05 -36.85
N SER A 68 0.64 -52.35 -38.10
CA SER A 68 -0.59 -53.05 -38.56
C SER A 68 -2.00 -52.78 -37.97
N ALA A 69 -2.93 -52.44 -38.89
CA ALA A 69 -4.40 -52.51 -38.78
C ALA A 69 -4.91 -53.97 -39.04
N PRO A 70 -6.19 -54.34 -39.40
CA PRO A 70 -7.34 -53.52 -39.87
C PRO A 70 -8.79 -53.96 -39.51
N ALA A 71 -9.77 -53.19 -40.03
CA ALA A 71 -11.14 -53.61 -40.47
C ALA A 71 -12.23 -53.92 -39.38
N THR A 72 -13.57 -53.78 -39.59
CA THR A 72 -14.40 -53.52 -40.80
C THR A 72 -15.79 -52.89 -40.49
N LYS A 73 -16.21 -51.91 -41.32
CA LYS A 73 -17.51 -51.67 -42.04
C LYS A 73 -18.95 -52.01 -41.50
N ASN A 74 -19.88 -51.11 -41.91
CA ASN A 74 -21.29 -51.32 -42.35
C ASN A 74 -22.46 -51.47 -41.33
N VAL A 75 -23.75 -51.19 -41.64
CA VAL A 75 -24.45 -50.10 -42.40
C VAL A 75 -26.00 -50.22 -42.25
N ARG A 76 -26.70 -49.08 -42.04
CA ARG A 76 -28.13 -48.71 -42.35
C ARG A 76 -29.40 -49.53 -41.94
N LYS A 77 -30.40 -48.72 -41.53
CA LYS A 77 -31.88 -48.71 -41.85
C LYS A 77 -32.82 -49.74 -41.18
N SER A 78 -33.85 -49.23 -40.48
CA SER A 78 -35.23 -49.07 -41.02
C SER A 78 -36.24 -48.49 -39.99
N LYS A 79 -37.44 -48.11 -40.45
CA LYS A 79 -38.65 -47.61 -39.75
C LYS A 79 -39.86 -48.16 -40.53
N PRO A 80 -41.05 -48.43 -39.96
CA PRO A 80 -42.00 -47.32 -39.68
C PRO A 80 -43.03 -47.49 -38.53
N LYS A 81 -43.77 -46.38 -38.35
CA LYS A 81 -44.87 -46.00 -37.43
C LYS A 81 -45.93 -47.06 -37.05
N GLN A 82 -46.38 -46.98 -35.79
CA GLN A 82 -47.76 -46.60 -35.38
C GLN A 82 -47.78 -46.14 -33.89
N GLN A 83 -48.92 -45.84 -33.24
CA GLN A 83 -49.59 -44.53 -33.29
C GLN A 83 -50.56 -44.26 -32.09
N LYS A 84 -50.33 -43.17 -31.31
CA LYS A 84 -51.24 -42.56 -30.26
C LYS A 84 -51.45 -43.39 -28.96
N SER A 85 -51.62 -42.84 -27.75
CA SER A 85 -51.59 -41.44 -27.24
C SER A 85 -51.34 -41.31 -25.71
N LYS A 86 -51.04 -40.06 -25.28
CA LYS A 86 -51.21 -39.44 -23.94
C LYS A 86 -50.20 -39.67 -22.79
N LYS A 87 -49.42 -38.58 -22.59
CA LYS A 87 -49.08 -37.86 -21.33
C LYS A 87 -48.00 -38.41 -20.38
N GLY A 88 -46.99 -37.56 -20.15
CA GLY A 88 -46.24 -37.46 -18.89
C GLY A 88 -44.86 -38.12 -18.86
N ALA A 89 -43.85 -37.50 -19.50
CA ALA A 89 -42.45 -37.95 -19.44
C ALA A 89 -41.51 -36.76 -19.12
N PRO A 90 -40.37 -37.00 -18.42
CA PRO A 90 -39.56 -35.94 -17.81
C PRO A 90 -38.64 -35.23 -18.81
N ALA A 91 -38.24 -34.00 -18.48
CA ALA A 91 -37.32 -33.20 -19.27
C ALA A 91 -35.90 -33.80 -19.25
N THR A 92 -35.33 -33.95 -20.45
CA THR A 92 -33.95 -34.37 -20.71
C THR A 92 -32.92 -33.47 -20.04
N ALA A 93 -31.83 -34.07 -19.57
CA ALA A 93 -30.65 -33.35 -19.08
C ALA A 93 -30.09 -32.37 -20.14
N PRO A 94 -29.64 -31.17 -19.74
CA PRO A 94 -29.14 -30.18 -20.68
C PRO A 94 -27.81 -30.61 -21.32
N ALA A 95 -27.68 -30.34 -22.62
CA ALA A 95 -26.47 -30.61 -23.37
C ALA A 95 -25.28 -29.75 -22.88
N LYS A 96 -24.08 -30.32 -22.97
CA LYS A 96 -22.83 -29.69 -22.56
C LYS A 96 -22.50 -28.52 -23.50
N VAL A 97 -22.63 -27.29 -23.00
CA VAL A 97 -22.29 -26.05 -23.71
C VAL A 97 -20.81 -26.08 -24.14
N PRO A 98 -20.45 -25.68 -25.37
CA PRO A 98 -19.04 -25.58 -25.77
C PRO A 98 -18.29 -24.58 -24.90
N ALA A 99 -17.10 -24.95 -24.42
CA ALA A 99 -16.32 -24.11 -23.53
C ALA A 99 -15.88 -22.81 -24.22
N THR A 100 -16.20 -21.67 -23.59
CA THR A 100 -15.78 -20.34 -24.04
C THR A 100 -14.25 -20.21 -24.01
N PRO A 101 -13.63 -19.59 -25.02
CA PRO A 101 -12.18 -19.42 -25.05
C PRO A 101 -11.74 -18.43 -23.94
N VAL A 102 -10.80 -18.85 -23.11
CA VAL A 102 -10.29 -18.04 -21.99
C VAL A 102 -9.59 -16.78 -22.53
N PRO A 103 -9.93 -15.57 -22.05
CA PRO A 103 -9.27 -14.34 -22.49
C PRO A 103 -7.75 -14.38 -22.29
N PRO A 104 -6.95 -13.92 -23.27
CA PRO A 104 -5.49 -14.01 -23.21
C PRO A 104 -4.91 -13.27 -21.99
N VAL A 105 -5.49 -12.11 -21.64
CA VAL A 105 -5.17 -11.33 -20.43
C VAL A 105 -5.34 -12.18 -19.17
N PHE A 106 -6.49 -12.83 -19.03
CA PHE A 106 -6.83 -13.61 -17.86
C PHE A 106 -5.98 -14.89 -17.75
N ALA A 107 -5.66 -15.53 -18.89
CA ALA A 107 -4.73 -16.66 -18.93
C ALA A 107 -3.32 -16.28 -18.46
N VAL A 108 -2.84 -15.07 -18.79
CA VAL A 108 -1.57 -14.53 -18.29
C VAL A 108 -1.63 -14.28 -16.79
N ILE A 109 -2.66 -13.61 -16.29
CA ILE A 109 -2.86 -13.37 -14.84
C ILE A 109 -2.91 -14.69 -14.06
N LYS A 110 -3.69 -15.68 -14.53
CA LYS A 110 -3.79 -17.01 -13.92
C LYS A 110 -2.46 -17.77 -13.90
N ARG A 111 -1.60 -17.59 -14.91
CA ARG A 111 -0.24 -18.16 -14.92
C ARG A 111 0.67 -17.44 -13.92
N THR A 112 0.63 -16.10 -13.87
CA THR A 112 1.49 -15.32 -12.98
C THR A 112 1.17 -15.52 -11.50
N ILE A 113 -0.12 -15.53 -11.11
CA ILE A 113 -0.53 -15.81 -9.71
C ILE A 113 -0.03 -17.17 -9.21
N LYS A 114 0.02 -18.18 -10.09
CA LYS A 114 0.52 -19.52 -9.76
C LYS A 114 2.04 -19.63 -9.74
N ASN A 115 2.78 -18.59 -10.12
CA ASN A 115 4.23 -18.63 -10.13
C ASN A 115 4.80 -18.46 -8.70
N LYS A 116 5.56 -19.44 -8.23
CA LYS A 116 6.21 -19.39 -6.91
C LYS A 116 7.31 -18.33 -6.79
N SER A 117 7.84 -17.81 -7.90
CA SER A 117 8.76 -16.66 -7.87
C SER A 117 8.05 -15.30 -7.92
N LEU A 118 6.71 -15.25 -7.89
CA LEU A 118 5.96 -13.99 -7.88
C LEU A 118 6.23 -13.21 -6.58
N ARG A 119 6.79 -12.01 -6.76
CA ARG A 119 7.27 -11.15 -5.67
C ARG A 119 6.17 -10.44 -4.89
N ARG A 120 5.12 -10.00 -5.59
CA ARG A 120 4.01 -9.22 -5.05
C ARG A 120 2.72 -9.65 -5.74
N LEU A 121 1.68 -9.89 -4.94
CA LEU A 121 0.40 -10.36 -5.44
C LEU A 121 -0.60 -9.22 -5.67
N ASP A 122 -0.42 -8.06 -5.01
CA ASP A 122 -1.38 -6.96 -5.00
C ASP A 122 -1.73 -6.45 -6.42
N GLU A 123 -0.77 -6.30 -7.32
CA GLU A 123 -1.00 -5.90 -8.72
C GLU A 123 -1.68 -6.99 -9.55
N CYS A 124 -1.41 -8.27 -9.25
CA CYS A 124 -2.17 -9.37 -9.83
C CYS A 124 -3.64 -9.36 -9.35
N LEU A 125 -3.89 -9.01 -8.08
CA LEU A 125 -5.24 -8.88 -7.51
C LEU A 125 -5.97 -7.65 -8.06
N PHE A 126 -5.27 -6.54 -8.29
CA PHE A 126 -5.82 -5.37 -8.99
C PHE A 126 -6.19 -5.73 -10.44
N ALA A 127 -5.29 -6.38 -11.18
CA ALA A 127 -5.56 -6.83 -12.54
C ALA A 127 -6.75 -7.82 -12.60
N LEU A 128 -6.86 -8.72 -11.63
CA LEU A 128 -7.98 -9.65 -11.49
C LEU A 128 -9.30 -8.92 -11.19
N ALA A 129 -9.27 -7.91 -10.31
CA ALA A 129 -10.42 -7.05 -10.00
C ALA A 129 -10.87 -6.21 -11.21
N TYR A 130 -9.91 -5.69 -11.98
CA TYR A 130 -10.15 -4.95 -13.22
C TYR A 130 -10.78 -5.84 -14.29
N CYS A 131 -10.22 -7.04 -14.54
CA CYS A 131 -10.81 -8.01 -15.48
C CYS A 131 -12.24 -8.40 -15.07
N GLY A 132 -12.51 -8.59 -13.78
CA GLY A 132 -13.84 -8.91 -13.27
C GLY A 132 -14.91 -7.82 -13.45
N ARG A 133 -14.52 -6.62 -13.91
CA ARG A 133 -15.44 -5.50 -14.21
C ARG A 133 -15.43 -5.10 -15.68
N GLU A 134 -14.24 -4.93 -16.26
CA GLU A 134 -14.05 -4.25 -17.54
C GLU A 134 -13.95 -5.21 -18.73
N LEU A 135 -13.91 -6.53 -18.53
CA LEU A 135 -14.00 -7.49 -19.66
C LEU A 135 -15.31 -7.29 -20.41
N PRO A 136 -15.29 -7.25 -21.76
CA PRO A 136 -16.41 -6.74 -22.56
C PRO A 136 -17.65 -7.63 -22.46
N THR A 137 -17.49 -8.96 -22.34
CA THR A 137 -18.63 -9.89 -22.22
C THR A 137 -18.86 -10.38 -20.80
N ASP A 138 -20.13 -10.60 -20.46
CA ASP A 138 -20.55 -11.17 -19.17
C ASP A 138 -19.95 -12.56 -18.93
N GLU A 139 -19.83 -13.38 -19.98
CA GLU A 139 -19.25 -14.73 -19.93
C GLU A 139 -17.78 -14.68 -19.51
N GLU A 140 -16.99 -13.77 -20.06
CA GLU A 140 -15.59 -13.58 -19.68
C GLU A 140 -15.43 -13.07 -18.24
N ARG A 141 -16.30 -12.16 -17.78
CA ARG A 141 -16.35 -11.74 -16.37
C ARG A 141 -16.73 -12.91 -15.45
N HIS A 142 -17.62 -13.80 -15.88
CA HIS A 142 -17.98 -15.01 -15.15
C HIS A 142 -16.80 -16.00 -15.04
N LEU A 143 -15.97 -16.16 -16.08
CA LEU A 143 -14.74 -16.99 -16.01
C LEU A 143 -13.74 -16.47 -14.95
N VAL A 144 -13.64 -15.14 -14.79
CA VAL A 144 -12.83 -14.52 -13.71
C VAL A 144 -13.38 -14.91 -12.34
N PHE A 145 -14.70 -14.75 -12.14
CA PHE A 145 -15.37 -15.09 -10.88
C PHE A 145 -15.29 -16.58 -10.55
N GLU A 146 -15.34 -17.47 -11.54
CA GLU A 146 -15.21 -18.91 -11.34
C GLU A 146 -13.82 -19.32 -10.79
N ALA A 147 -12.76 -18.61 -11.18
CA ALA A 147 -11.41 -18.91 -10.71
C ALA A 147 -11.04 -18.25 -9.36
N LEU A 148 -11.82 -17.30 -8.84
CA LEU A 148 -11.50 -16.63 -7.56
C LEU A 148 -11.25 -17.59 -6.38
N PRO A 149 -12.04 -18.68 -6.19
CA PRO A 149 -11.75 -19.69 -5.15
C PRO A 149 -10.39 -20.35 -5.29
N GLU A 150 -9.90 -20.56 -6.52
CA GLU A 150 -8.60 -21.20 -6.82
C GLU A 150 -7.43 -20.20 -6.65
N LEU A 151 -7.62 -18.95 -7.06
CA LEU A 151 -6.56 -17.93 -7.12
C LEU A 151 -6.27 -17.22 -5.79
N LEU A 152 -7.28 -17.09 -4.92
CA LEU A 152 -7.15 -16.39 -3.65
C LEU A 152 -6.83 -17.39 -2.53
N SER A 153 -5.59 -17.47 -2.09
CA SER A 153 -5.15 -18.44 -1.07
C SER A 153 -5.72 -18.16 0.32
N GLY A 154 -5.74 -16.90 0.77
CA GLY A 154 -6.10 -16.52 2.13
C GLY A 154 -6.89 -15.21 2.26
N PRO A 155 -7.12 -14.74 3.49
CA PRO A 155 -7.98 -13.59 3.76
C PRO A 155 -7.38 -12.26 3.30
N ARG A 156 -6.05 -12.10 3.35
CA ARG A 156 -5.36 -10.88 2.89
C ARG A 156 -5.61 -10.65 1.40
N GLU A 157 -5.55 -11.72 0.61
CA GLU A 157 -5.76 -11.70 -0.84
C GLU A 157 -7.21 -11.36 -1.19
N LEU A 158 -8.17 -11.97 -0.49
CA LEU A 158 -9.58 -11.64 -0.62
C LEU A 158 -9.86 -10.17 -0.30
N PHE A 159 -9.34 -9.67 0.83
CA PHE A 159 -9.57 -8.27 1.23
C PHE A 159 -8.93 -7.26 0.27
N ALA A 160 -7.73 -7.54 -0.24
CA ALA A 160 -7.10 -6.71 -1.27
C ALA A 160 -7.94 -6.69 -2.56
N PHE A 161 -8.36 -7.86 -3.05
CA PHE A 161 -9.23 -7.96 -4.23
C PHE A 161 -10.54 -7.19 -4.06
N LEU A 162 -11.23 -7.32 -2.92
CA LEU A 162 -12.48 -6.61 -2.65
C LEU A 162 -12.28 -5.10 -2.51
N SER A 163 -11.16 -4.67 -1.94
CA SER A 163 -10.75 -3.25 -1.87
C SER A 163 -10.60 -2.67 -3.28
N PHE A 164 -9.82 -3.31 -4.15
CA PHE A 164 -9.65 -2.85 -5.54
C PHE A 164 -10.96 -2.91 -6.35
N TYR A 165 -11.71 -4.01 -6.25
CA TYR A 165 -12.98 -4.19 -6.97
C TYR A 165 -14.01 -3.12 -6.59
N THR A 166 -14.16 -2.82 -5.28
CA THR A 166 -15.12 -1.78 -4.83
C THR A 166 -14.67 -0.36 -5.16
N ARG A 167 -13.36 -0.10 -5.21
CA ARG A 167 -12.83 1.20 -5.60
C ARG A 167 -13.09 1.48 -7.08
N LEU A 168 -12.76 0.52 -7.95
CA LEU A 168 -13.13 0.55 -9.38
C LEU A 168 -14.66 0.64 -9.60
N ALA A 169 -15.46 0.00 -8.74
CA ALA A 169 -16.92 0.09 -8.81
C ALA A 169 -17.43 1.50 -8.47
N THR A 170 -16.88 2.11 -7.43
CA THR A 170 -17.22 3.48 -6.99
C THR A 170 -16.87 4.50 -8.06
N GLU A 171 -15.70 4.37 -8.68
CA GLU A 171 -15.24 5.25 -9.78
C GLU A 171 -16.14 5.14 -11.03
N ALA A 172 -16.70 3.96 -11.31
CA ALA A 172 -17.65 3.73 -12.40
C ALA A 172 -19.12 4.04 -12.03
N GLY A 173 -19.38 4.74 -10.91
CA GLY A 173 -20.73 5.08 -10.46
C GLY A 173 -21.59 3.90 -9.98
N TYR A 174 -21.02 2.70 -9.79
CA TYR A 174 -21.76 1.49 -9.43
C TYR A 174 -21.49 1.05 -7.98
N ALA A 175 -22.52 1.08 -7.13
CA ALA A 175 -22.43 0.67 -5.74
C ALA A 175 -23.09 -0.71 -5.49
N GLY A 176 -22.34 -1.81 -5.68
CA GLY A 176 -22.88 -3.15 -5.34
C GLY A 176 -21.99 -4.35 -5.60
N PHE A 177 -22.37 -5.50 -5.04
CA PHE A 177 -21.86 -6.81 -5.41
C PHE A 177 -22.90 -7.53 -6.28
N GLY A 178 -22.55 -7.80 -7.54
CA GLY A 178 -23.38 -8.58 -8.46
C GLY A 178 -23.52 -10.04 -8.01
N HIS A 179 -24.51 -10.75 -8.57
CA HIS A 179 -24.79 -12.14 -8.23
C HIS A 179 -23.56 -13.05 -8.41
N GLY A 180 -22.86 -12.96 -9.54
CA GLY A 180 -21.65 -13.74 -9.82
C GLY A 180 -20.55 -13.58 -8.78
N LEU A 181 -20.27 -12.35 -8.35
CA LEU A 181 -19.27 -12.08 -7.30
C LEU A 181 -19.70 -12.64 -5.93
N ARG A 182 -20.98 -12.50 -5.54
CA ARG A 182 -21.49 -13.10 -4.28
C ARG A 182 -21.37 -14.62 -4.29
N CYS A 183 -21.68 -15.27 -5.42
CA CYS A 183 -21.49 -16.71 -5.59
C CYS A 183 -20.01 -17.12 -5.51
N ALA A 184 -19.10 -16.37 -6.14
CA ALA A 184 -17.68 -16.63 -6.10
C ALA A 184 -17.09 -16.52 -4.69
N ILE A 185 -17.47 -15.48 -3.94
CA ILE A 185 -17.06 -15.33 -2.53
C ILE A 185 -17.66 -16.46 -1.67
N THR A 186 -18.91 -16.85 -1.90
CA THR A 186 -19.53 -17.98 -1.20
C THR A 186 -18.76 -19.28 -1.43
N ARG A 187 -18.38 -19.59 -2.69
CA ARG A 187 -17.51 -20.73 -3.03
C ARG A 187 -16.11 -20.61 -2.40
N TRP A 188 -15.56 -19.41 -2.31
CA TRP A 188 -14.26 -19.18 -1.67
C TRP A 188 -14.29 -19.51 -0.16
N TYR A 189 -15.36 -19.15 0.55
CA TYR A 189 -15.51 -19.55 1.96
C TYR A 189 -15.79 -21.05 2.09
N ASP A 190 -16.54 -21.64 1.16
CA ASP A 190 -16.93 -23.05 1.26
C ASP A 190 -15.81 -24.04 0.90
N LYS A 191 -14.78 -23.62 0.16
CA LYS A 191 -13.61 -24.47 -0.14
C LYS A 191 -12.82 -24.90 1.10
N HIS A 192 -12.90 -24.13 2.18
CA HIS A 192 -12.19 -24.38 3.42
C HIS A 192 -12.90 -25.41 4.29
N SER A 193 -12.12 -26.22 5.02
CA SER A 193 -12.68 -27.06 6.09
C SER A 193 -13.29 -26.18 7.19
N ALA A 194 -14.20 -26.75 7.99
CA ALA A 194 -14.82 -25.99 9.10
C ALA A 194 -13.75 -25.49 10.10
N LEU A 195 -12.70 -26.28 10.33
CA LEU A 195 -11.59 -25.96 11.22
C LEU A 195 -10.71 -24.83 10.65
N GLU A 196 -10.30 -24.90 9.38
CA GLU A 196 -9.58 -23.80 8.72
C GLU A 196 -10.38 -22.50 8.74
N LEU A 197 -11.70 -22.57 8.51
CA LEU A 197 -12.59 -21.42 8.52
C LEU A 197 -12.66 -20.77 9.91
N ALA A 198 -12.75 -21.58 10.97
CA ALA A 198 -12.70 -21.13 12.35
C ALA A 198 -11.39 -20.39 12.66
N GLU A 199 -10.25 -21.00 12.38
CA GLU A 199 -8.94 -20.40 12.64
C GLU A 199 -8.71 -19.12 11.82
N MET A 200 -9.07 -19.15 10.53
CA MET A 200 -8.95 -18.00 9.64
C MET A 200 -9.73 -16.78 10.15
N ILE A 201 -11.01 -16.97 10.53
CA ILE A 201 -11.84 -15.86 11.01
C ILE A 201 -11.33 -15.36 12.37
N ALA A 202 -10.91 -16.25 13.27
CA ALA A 202 -10.45 -15.87 14.62
C ALA A 202 -9.06 -15.19 14.62
N LEU A 203 -8.13 -15.60 13.74
CA LEU A 203 -6.78 -15.03 13.63
C LEU A 203 -6.73 -13.72 12.83
N SER A 204 -7.70 -13.48 11.95
CA SER A 204 -7.73 -12.34 11.05
C SER A 204 -8.19 -11.05 11.74
N ASN A 205 -7.34 -10.02 11.72
CA ASN A 205 -7.66 -8.68 12.21
C ASN A 205 -8.18 -7.73 11.12
N GLY A 206 -8.44 -8.25 9.91
CA GLY A 206 -8.77 -7.46 8.72
C GLY A 206 -7.55 -6.89 8.00
N ALA A 207 -7.73 -6.52 6.73
CA ALA A 207 -6.72 -5.86 5.90
C ALA A 207 -7.38 -4.98 4.83
N PHE A 208 -6.66 -4.00 4.27
CA PHE A 208 -7.14 -3.12 3.19
C PHE A 208 -8.52 -2.43 3.44
N GLY A 209 -8.88 -2.23 4.72
CA GLY A 209 -10.18 -1.66 5.13
C GLY A 209 -11.34 -2.66 5.20
N TRP A 210 -11.07 -3.97 5.11
CA TRP A 210 -12.08 -5.04 5.16
C TRP A 210 -11.84 -6.01 6.32
N THR A 211 -12.93 -6.47 6.93
CA THR A 211 -12.96 -7.61 7.86
C THR A 211 -13.84 -8.74 7.30
N HIS A 212 -13.71 -9.96 7.82
CA HIS A 212 -14.63 -11.06 7.47
C HIS A 212 -16.09 -10.68 7.74
N ALA A 213 -16.37 -9.99 8.85
CA ALA A 213 -17.71 -9.52 9.20
C ALA A 213 -18.28 -8.55 8.14
N ASP A 214 -17.46 -7.69 7.53
CA ASP A 214 -17.91 -6.79 6.45
C ASP A 214 -18.20 -7.55 5.15
N VAL A 215 -17.37 -8.55 4.83
CA VAL A 215 -17.59 -9.42 3.66
C VAL A 215 -18.88 -10.22 3.82
N ILE A 216 -19.08 -10.87 4.97
CA ILE A 216 -20.30 -11.64 5.29
C ILE A 216 -21.54 -10.74 5.19
N ARG A 217 -21.51 -9.55 5.82
CA ARG A 217 -22.62 -8.58 5.77
C ARG A 217 -22.95 -8.09 4.35
N LYS A 218 -21.95 -7.90 3.48
CA LYS A 218 -22.17 -7.42 2.09
C LYS A 218 -22.51 -8.54 1.08
N THR A 219 -22.13 -9.79 1.36
CA THR A 219 -22.38 -10.92 0.45
C THR A 219 -23.67 -11.67 0.75
N HIS A 220 -24.21 -11.55 1.96
CA HIS A 220 -25.30 -12.40 2.48
C HIS A 220 -24.96 -13.89 2.29
N LEU A 221 -23.81 -14.29 2.83
CA LEU A 221 -23.22 -15.61 2.62
C LEU A 221 -24.18 -16.75 3.00
N LYS A 222 -24.41 -17.69 2.08
CA LYS A 222 -25.24 -18.89 2.30
C LYS A 222 -24.40 -20.13 2.08
N LEU A 223 -23.74 -20.62 3.13
CA LEU A 223 -23.02 -21.89 3.11
C LEU A 223 -23.99 -23.07 3.23
N GLU A 224 -23.63 -24.24 2.70
CA GLU A 224 -24.47 -25.44 2.81
C GLU A 224 -24.29 -26.14 4.16
N CYS A 225 -23.04 -26.24 4.63
CA CYS A 225 -22.68 -26.89 5.90
C CYS A 225 -23.23 -26.13 7.13
N PRO A 226 -23.98 -26.79 8.04
CA PRO A 226 -24.54 -26.14 9.23
C PRO A 226 -23.47 -25.63 10.20
N VAL A 227 -22.37 -26.38 10.38
CA VAL A 227 -21.27 -26.00 11.27
C VAL A 227 -20.62 -24.69 10.83
N LYS A 228 -20.34 -24.56 9.52
CA LYS A 228 -19.77 -23.33 8.95
C LYS A 228 -20.72 -22.13 9.10
N ARG A 229 -22.06 -22.33 9.04
CA ARG A 229 -23.04 -21.28 9.37
C ARG A 229 -22.91 -20.84 10.82
N SER A 230 -22.86 -21.77 11.77
CA SER A 230 -22.73 -21.45 13.19
C SER A 230 -21.46 -20.65 13.53
N ILE A 231 -20.33 -20.96 12.87
CA ILE A 231 -19.09 -20.18 12.98
C ILE A 231 -19.30 -18.74 12.47
N ILE A 232 -19.97 -18.58 11.32
CA ILE A 232 -20.26 -17.27 10.71
C ILE A 232 -21.28 -16.44 11.52
N ASP A 233 -22.30 -17.08 12.08
CA ASP A 233 -23.27 -16.44 12.97
C ASP A 233 -22.60 -15.97 14.26
N ALA A 234 -21.68 -16.77 14.81
CA ALA A 234 -20.85 -16.37 15.95
C ALA A 234 -19.88 -15.22 15.60
N ALA A 235 -19.36 -15.19 14.36
CA ALA A 235 -18.47 -14.12 13.87
C ALA A 235 -19.14 -12.79 13.53
N THR A 236 -20.47 -12.78 13.38
CA THR A 236 -21.24 -11.57 13.05
C THR A 236 -21.99 -10.97 14.23
N LYS A 237 -22.20 -11.73 15.32
CA LYS A 237 -22.67 -11.20 16.61
C LYS A 237 -21.57 -10.35 17.28
N ARG A 238 -21.96 -9.23 17.91
CA ARG A 238 -21.03 -8.41 18.73
C ARG A 238 -20.65 -9.18 19.99
N ALA A 239 -19.41 -9.03 20.45
CA ALA A 239 -18.86 -9.69 21.66
C ALA A 239 -19.65 -9.43 22.96
N SER A 240 -20.56 -8.44 23.00
CA SER A 240 -21.50 -8.21 24.10
C SER A 240 -22.66 -9.21 24.16
N GLN A 241 -22.84 -10.04 23.14
CA GLN A 241 -23.76 -11.18 23.14
C GLN A 241 -22.93 -12.45 23.07
N GLN A 242 -22.92 -13.24 24.15
CA GLN A 242 -22.45 -14.62 24.07
C GLN A 242 -23.20 -15.32 22.92
N PRO A 243 -22.52 -16.14 22.09
CA PRO A 243 -23.16 -16.80 20.97
C PRO A 243 -24.13 -17.87 21.46
N THR A 244 -25.37 -17.46 21.71
CA THR A 244 -26.49 -18.35 21.97
C THR A 244 -26.68 -19.27 20.76
N LEU A 245 -26.43 -20.55 20.99
CA LEU A 245 -26.59 -21.65 20.04
C LEU A 245 -28.08 -21.93 19.81
N PRO A 246 -28.55 -21.99 18.56
CA PRO A 246 -29.76 -22.73 18.24
C PRO A 246 -29.44 -24.23 18.26
N LEU A 247 -29.53 -24.86 19.45
CA LEU A 247 -29.50 -26.31 19.60
C LEU A 247 -30.73 -26.92 18.91
N LYS A 248 -30.59 -27.33 17.64
CA LYS A 248 -31.52 -28.28 17.05
C LYS A 248 -31.11 -29.67 17.50
N LYS A 249 -31.91 -30.27 18.38
CA LYS A 249 -31.77 -31.66 18.82
C LYS A 249 -31.72 -32.57 17.60
N LEU A 250 -30.61 -33.27 17.43
CA LEU A 250 -30.64 -34.67 16.99
C LEU A 250 -30.40 -35.52 18.26
N ASP A 251 -30.90 -36.75 18.24
CA ASP A 251 -31.06 -37.55 19.44
C ASP A 251 -29.72 -38.10 19.97
N GLY A 252 -29.49 -37.96 21.29
CA GLY A 252 -28.24 -38.34 21.95
C GLY A 252 -27.23 -37.18 22.03
N GLU A 253 -26.49 -37.13 23.15
CA GLU A 253 -25.53 -36.10 23.58
C GLU A 253 -25.06 -35.08 22.51
N ALA A 254 -25.33 -33.80 22.76
CA ALA A 254 -24.95 -32.70 21.86
C ALA A 254 -23.43 -32.44 21.91
N THR A 255 -22.65 -33.29 21.24
CA THR A 255 -21.24 -33.04 20.96
C THR A 255 -21.12 -31.82 20.05
N MET A 256 -20.65 -30.70 20.61
CA MET A 256 -20.29 -29.51 19.84
C MET A 256 -19.22 -29.87 18.81
N ASP A 257 -19.40 -29.45 17.55
CA ASP A 257 -18.41 -29.69 16.51
C ASP A 257 -17.07 -29.03 16.88
N ALA A 258 -15.99 -29.81 16.76
CA ALA A 258 -14.63 -29.39 17.16
C ALA A 258 -14.19 -28.07 16.49
N ALA A 259 -14.65 -27.77 15.27
CA ALA A 259 -14.35 -26.51 14.60
C ALA A 259 -15.05 -25.30 15.26
N LEU A 260 -16.29 -25.46 15.73
CA LEU A 260 -17.00 -24.39 16.44
C LEU A 260 -16.43 -24.18 17.84
N VAL A 261 -16.04 -25.27 18.53
CA VAL A 261 -15.34 -25.19 19.82
C VAL A 261 -14.02 -24.42 19.65
N ARG A 262 -13.18 -24.80 18.67
CA ARG A 262 -11.92 -24.12 18.31
C ARG A 262 -12.12 -22.63 18.05
N TYR A 263 -13.17 -22.25 17.32
CA TYR A 263 -13.49 -20.86 17.04
C TYR A 263 -13.76 -20.05 18.32
N LEU A 264 -14.61 -20.59 19.19
CA LEU A 264 -15.01 -19.94 20.44
C LEU A 264 -13.82 -19.81 21.40
N GLU A 265 -12.97 -20.82 21.50
CA GLU A 265 -11.76 -20.82 22.32
C GLU A 265 -10.75 -19.76 21.85
N LEU A 266 -10.48 -19.66 20.54
CA LEU A 266 -9.57 -18.66 19.98
C LEU A 266 -10.04 -17.21 20.19
N ILE A 267 -11.36 -16.99 20.24
CA ILE A 267 -11.92 -15.67 20.58
C ILE A 267 -11.94 -15.44 22.10
N ALA A 268 -12.21 -16.47 22.90
CA ALA A 268 -12.20 -16.37 24.36
C ALA A 268 -10.86 -15.84 24.88
N ILE A 269 -9.73 -16.20 24.25
CA ILE A 269 -8.38 -15.66 24.52
C ILE A 269 -8.35 -14.12 24.58
N ARG A 270 -9.14 -13.43 23.73
CA ARG A 270 -9.20 -11.96 23.67
C ARG A 270 -9.93 -11.34 24.88
N SER A 271 -10.69 -12.14 25.62
CA SER A 271 -11.52 -11.75 26.77
C SER A 271 -11.13 -12.44 28.09
N VAL A 272 -10.02 -13.18 28.14
CA VAL A 272 -9.57 -13.90 29.36
C VAL A 272 -9.28 -12.92 30.50
N ALA A 273 -9.75 -13.26 31.71
CA ALA A 273 -9.58 -12.46 32.92
C ALA A 273 -8.42 -12.92 33.82
N SER A 274 -7.94 -14.16 33.70
CA SER A 274 -6.89 -14.71 34.56
C SER A 274 -5.68 -15.26 33.79
N GLU A 275 -4.48 -15.16 34.39
CA GLU A 275 -3.25 -15.72 33.82
C GLU A 275 -3.32 -17.25 33.66
N GLY A 276 -3.94 -17.96 34.61
CA GLY A 276 -4.06 -19.43 34.57
C GLY A 276 -4.89 -19.95 33.38
N GLU A 277 -5.96 -19.25 33.02
CA GLU A 277 -6.75 -19.55 31.82
C GLU A 277 -5.92 -19.39 30.53
N VAL A 278 -5.06 -18.37 30.46
CA VAL A 278 -4.17 -18.17 29.31
C VAL A 278 -3.21 -19.35 29.13
N PHE A 279 -2.64 -19.89 30.22
CA PHE A 279 -1.78 -21.09 30.15
C PHE A 279 -2.50 -22.31 29.63
N GLU A 280 -3.67 -22.60 30.18
CA GLU A 280 -4.47 -23.75 29.76
C GLU A 280 -4.89 -23.63 28.29
N LEU A 281 -5.27 -22.44 27.83
CA LEU A 281 -5.59 -22.20 26.42
C LEU A 281 -4.36 -22.37 25.51
N ILE A 282 -3.18 -21.85 25.89
CA ILE A 282 -1.95 -22.05 25.11
C ILE A 282 -1.61 -23.54 24.99
N LYS A 283 -1.61 -24.26 26.13
CA LYS A 283 -1.27 -25.68 26.22
C LYS A 283 -2.24 -26.58 25.45
N ARG A 284 -3.54 -26.27 25.45
CA ARG A 284 -4.56 -27.03 24.71
C ARG A 284 -4.52 -26.79 23.20
N HIS A 285 -4.14 -25.59 22.76
CA HIS A 285 -4.44 -25.16 21.40
C HIS A 285 -3.23 -24.98 20.48
N GLY A 286 -2.02 -24.80 21.02
CA GLY A 286 -0.74 -25.06 20.35
C GLY A 286 -0.38 -24.29 19.08
N SER A 287 -1.29 -23.47 18.55
CA SER A 287 -1.14 -22.66 17.32
C SER A 287 -1.59 -21.21 17.54
N ILE A 288 -1.39 -20.69 18.75
CA ILE A 288 -1.80 -19.34 19.13
C ILE A 288 -0.65 -18.36 18.85
N THR A 289 -0.80 -17.53 17.83
CA THR A 289 0.09 -16.39 17.60
C THR A 289 -0.07 -15.36 18.72
N TYR A 290 1.03 -14.81 19.23
CA TYR A 290 1.05 -13.78 20.28
C TYR A 290 0.22 -12.52 19.95
N ASN A 291 -0.11 -12.31 18.68
CA ASN A 291 -0.98 -11.23 18.20
C ASN A 291 -2.44 -11.34 18.68
N LEU A 292 -2.91 -12.54 19.05
CA LEU A 292 -4.23 -12.72 19.66
C LEU A 292 -4.30 -12.31 21.13
N LEU A 293 -3.16 -12.36 21.84
CA LEU A 293 -3.14 -12.12 23.29
C LEU A 293 -3.37 -10.64 23.61
N PRO A 294 -4.25 -10.32 24.58
CA PRO A 294 -4.33 -8.99 25.17
C PRO A 294 -2.97 -8.48 25.64
N LEU A 295 -2.71 -7.18 25.48
CA LEU A 295 -1.40 -6.57 25.79
C LEU A 295 -0.98 -6.81 27.26
N ILE A 296 -1.95 -6.92 28.17
CA ILE A 296 -1.72 -7.22 29.59
C ILE A 296 -0.95 -8.52 29.81
N TYR A 297 -1.18 -9.56 29.01
CA TYR A 297 -0.49 -10.86 29.13
C TYR A 297 0.84 -10.90 28.38
N ARG A 298 1.05 -10.04 27.37
CA ARG A 298 2.34 -9.91 26.67
C ARG A 298 3.45 -9.34 27.54
N ARG A 299 3.13 -8.79 28.72
CA ARG A 299 4.11 -8.35 29.71
C ARG A 299 4.67 -9.49 30.57
N LEU A 300 4.01 -10.66 30.57
CA LEU A 300 4.32 -11.77 31.48
C LEU A 300 5.29 -12.75 30.81
N TYR A 301 6.48 -12.90 31.38
CA TYR A 301 7.51 -13.81 30.86
C TYR A 301 7.06 -15.28 30.89
N THR A 302 6.25 -15.64 31.89
CA THR A 302 5.62 -16.95 32.07
C THR A 302 4.80 -17.30 30.82
N VAL A 303 3.99 -16.36 30.31
CA VAL A 303 3.16 -16.55 29.11
C VAL A 303 4.03 -16.76 27.87
N TRP A 304 5.12 -16.00 27.72
CA TRP A 304 6.08 -16.21 26.62
C TRP A 304 6.76 -17.58 26.65
N MET A 305 7.12 -18.07 27.85
CA MET A 305 7.68 -19.42 28.02
C MET A 305 6.73 -20.52 27.49
N ALA A 306 5.43 -20.37 27.70
CA ALA A 306 4.42 -21.28 27.14
C ALA A 306 4.19 -21.08 25.63
N LEU A 307 4.43 -19.88 25.07
CA LEU A 307 4.30 -19.63 23.64
C LEU A 307 5.48 -20.15 22.80
N TYR A 308 6.72 -20.08 23.30
CA TYR A 308 7.89 -20.45 22.49
C TYR A 308 7.81 -21.86 21.85
N PRO A 309 7.26 -22.92 22.49
CA PRO A 309 7.00 -24.21 21.85
C PRO A 309 6.15 -24.18 20.57
N HIS A 310 5.34 -23.14 20.39
CA HIS A 310 4.24 -23.06 19.42
C HIS A 310 4.45 -22.03 18.28
N LEU A 311 5.35 -21.05 18.46
CA LEU A 311 5.64 -20.03 17.44
C LEU A 311 6.47 -20.59 16.26
N SER A 312 6.14 -20.15 15.05
CA SER A 312 7.00 -20.36 13.86
C SER A 312 8.37 -19.68 14.01
N TYR A 313 9.34 -20.03 13.16
CA TYR A 313 10.66 -19.38 13.22
C TYR A 313 10.56 -17.88 12.94
N ARG A 314 9.70 -17.50 11.99
CA ARG A 314 9.44 -16.09 11.68
C ARG A 314 8.83 -15.35 12.88
N GLU A 315 7.82 -15.93 13.52
CA GLU A 315 7.21 -15.33 14.72
C GLU A 315 8.18 -15.26 15.89
N LEU A 316 9.10 -16.22 16.07
CA LEU A 316 10.17 -16.12 17.08
C LEU A 316 11.08 -14.92 16.81
N LEU A 317 11.52 -14.71 15.56
CA LEU A 317 12.32 -13.54 15.19
C LEU A 317 11.55 -12.24 15.47
N ASP A 318 10.29 -12.15 15.05
CA ASP A 318 9.49 -10.92 15.21
C ASP A 318 9.04 -10.69 16.68
N ALA A 319 9.00 -11.74 17.53
CA ALA A 319 8.58 -11.69 18.93
C ALA A 319 9.58 -11.01 19.88
N ILE A 320 10.88 -10.97 19.55
CA ILE A 320 11.87 -10.34 20.44
C ILE A 320 11.64 -8.82 20.60
N LEU A 321 11.11 -8.17 19.56
CA LEU A 321 10.87 -6.73 19.52
C LEU A 321 9.73 -6.25 20.45
N PRO A 322 8.56 -6.92 20.56
CA PRO A 322 7.58 -6.62 21.61
C PRO A 322 7.97 -7.18 22.99
N MET A 323 8.83 -8.20 23.08
CA MET A 323 9.32 -8.71 24.37
C MET A 323 10.22 -7.69 25.10
N GLN A 324 11.05 -6.94 24.36
CA GLN A 324 11.97 -5.96 24.94
C GLN A 324 11.26 -4.80 25.67
N ASP A 325 10.03 -4.46 25.25
CA ASP A 325 9.22 -3.38 25.85
C ASP A 325 8.83 -3.66 27.31
N PHE A 326 8.81 -4.95 27.68
CA PHE A 326 8.37 -5.46 28.99
C PHE A 326 9.49 -6.18 29.76
N ASP A 327 10.75 -5.97 29.36
CA ASP A 327 11.95 -6.50 30.03
C ASP A 327 12.00 -8.05 30.14
N VAL A 328 11.14 -8.76 29.39
CA VAL A 328 11.11 -10.23 29.32
C VAL A 328 12.49 -10.84 28.97
N PRO A 329 13.31 -10.26 28.05
CA PRO A 329 14.66 -10.78 27.79
C PRO A 329 15.65 -10.58 28.95
N MET A 330 15.38 -9.71 29.92
CA MET A 330 16.25 -9.56 31.11
C MET A 330 16.11 -10.74 32.08
N ILE A 331 14.96 -11.43 32.05
CA ILE A 331 14.68 -12.58 32.91
C ILE A 331 15.41 -13.79 32.35
N ILE A 332 16.25 -14.41 33.19
CA ILE A 332 17.21 -15.46 32.82
C ILE A 332 16.50 -16.63 32.13
N ASP A 333 15.50 -17.23 32.78
CA ASP A 333 14.78 -18.40 32.27
C ASP A 333 14.11 -18.12 30.91
N ALA A 334 13.46 -16.97 30.78
CA ALA A 334 12.76 -16.58 29.56
C ALA A 334 13.72 -16.32 28.39
N ARG A 335 14.89 -15.72 28.68
CA ARG A 335 15.97 -15.48 27.72
C ARG A 335 16.58 -16.80 27.24
N GLU A 336 16.87 -17.72 28.16
CA GLU A 336 17.46 -19.02 27.84
C GLU A 336 16.48 -19.90 27.07
N ALA A 337 15.20 -19.94 27.45
CA ALA A 337 14.16 -20.63 26.70
C ALA A 337 13.98 -20.06 25.28
N TYR A 338 14.03 -18.74 25.11
CA TYR A 338 13.99 -18.10 23.79
C TYR A 338 15.18 -18.54 22.92
N VAL A 339 16.41 -18.41 23.43
CA VAL A 339 17.65 -18.80 22.72
C VAL A 339 17.67 -20.29 22.39
N ALA A 340 17.19 -21.15 23.29
CA ALA A 340 17.07 -22.58 23.07
C ALA A 340 16.06 -22.92 21.95
N ASN A 341 14.90 -22.26 21.90
CA ASN A 341 13.92 -22.48 20.84
C ASN A 341 14.42 -21.99 19.47
N LEU A 342 15.03 -20.80 19.42
CA LEU A 342 15.63 -20.24 18.20
C LEU A 342 16.76 -21.15 17.67
N THR A 343 17.59 -21.69 18.56
CA THR A 343 18.68 -22.62 18.21
C THR A 343 18.13 -23.97 17.73
N LYS A 344 17.17 -24.56 18.46
CA LYS A 344 16.55 -25.85 18.13
C LYS A 344 15.84 -25.83 16.78
N ARG A 345 15.20 -24.72 16.42
CA ARG A 345 14.45 -24.58 15.15
C ARG A 345 15.26 -24.01 13.98
N ARG A 346 16.58 -23.90 14.06
CA ARG A 346 17.42 -23.29 13.01
C ARG A 346 17.19 -23.84 11.59
N LYS A 347 16.80 -25.11 11.43
CA LYS A 347 16.41 -25.70 10.13
C LYS A 347 15.11 -25.13 9.54
N ALA A 348 14.19 -24.62 10.36
CA ALA A 348 12.96 -23.99 9.89
C ALA A 348 13.23 -22.65 9.18
N LEU A 349 14.28 -21.92 9.55
CA LEU A 349 14.75 -20.74 8.82
C LEU A 349 15.04 -21.05 7.33
N GLU A 350 15.51 -22.26 7.04
CA GLU A 350 15.75 -22.74 5.67
C GLU A 350 14.45 -23.12 4.95
N GLN A 351 13.52 -23.74 5.67
CA GLN A 351 12.20 -24.14 5.15
C GLN A 351 11.36 -22.91 4.78
N ASP A 352 11.40 -21.89 5.64
CA ASP A 352 10.70 -20.60 5.49
C ASP A 352 11.42 -19.62 4.52
N GLN A 353 12.62 -19.98 4.04
CA GLN A 353 13.45 -19.16 3.13
C GLN A 353 13.61 -17.70 3.58
N ILE A 354 13.94 -17.51 4.87
CA ILE A 354 14.05 -16.16 5.47
C ILE A 354 15.37 -15.51 5.04
N HIS A 355 15.27 -14.35 4.39
CA HIS A 355 16.43 -13.65 3.82
C HIS A 355 17.30 -12.94 4.89
N PRO A 356 18.65 -12.93 4.76
CA PRO A 356 19.56 -12.32 5.75
C PRO A 356 19.21 -10.91 6.20
N ILE A 357 18.71 -10.07 5.28
CA ILE A 357 18.30 -8.69 5.60
C ILE A 357 17.20 -8.60 6.68
N VAL A 358 16.35 -9.62 6.80
CA VAL A 358 15.31 -9.68 7.84
C VAL A 358 15.96 -9.89 9.20
N VAL A 359 16.83 -10.91 9.30
CA VAL A 359 17.50 -11.26 10.55
C VAL A 359 18.44 -10.14 10.99
N HIS A 360 19.20 -9.53 10.05
CA HIS A 360 20.01 -8.34 10.32
C HIS A 360 19.15 -7.15 10.76
N GLY A 361 18.03 -6.88 10.09
CA GLY A 361 17.12 -5.79 10.46
C GLY A 361 16.55 -5.94 11.88
N ILE A 362 16.11 -7.15 12.25
CA ILE A 362 15.60 -7.46 13.59
C ILE A 362 16.72 -7.37 14.63
N LYS A 363 17.91 -7.89 14.32
CA LYS A 363 19.10 -7.78 15.19
C LYS A 363 19.48 -6.33 15.45
N THR A 364 19.58 -5.50 14.41
CA THR A 364 19.93 -4.07 14.55
C THR A 364 18.85 -3.27 15.28
N LEU A 365 17.56 -3.62 15.12
CA LEU A 365 16.49 -3.06 15.94
C LEU A 365 16.66 -3.44 17.43
N TYR A 366 16.84 -4.72 17.73
CA TYR A 366 17.05 -5.22 19.09
C TYR A 366 18.29 -4.62 19.77
N ASP A 367 19.45 -4.65 19.09
CA ASP A 367 20.70 -4.08 19.59
C ASP A 367 20.62 -2.57 19.81
N GLY A 368 19.80 -1.87 19.01
CA GLY A 368 19.51 -0.45 19.16
C GLY A 368 18.44 -0.12 20.21
N GLY A 369 17.82 -1.12 20.85
CA GLY A 369 16.68 -0.92 21.76
C GLY A 369 15.42 -0.38 21.08
N LYS A 370 15.27 -0.61 19.77
CA LYS A 370 14.21 -0.06 18.92
C LYS A 370 13.18 -1.11 18.55
N ARG A 371 11.92 -0.69 18.41
CA ARG A 371 10.83 -1.57 17.95
C ARG A 371 10.48 -1.42 16.46
N TYR A 372 10.59 -0.22 15.89
CA TYR A 372 10.13 0.07 14.53
C TYR A 372 11.22 0.65 13.63
N PRO A 373 11.18 0.37 12.32
CA PRO A 373 12.11 0.94 11.33
C PRO A 373 11.74 2.38 10.91
N LEU A 374 10.89 3.08 11.68
CA LEU A 374 10.40 4.43 11.38
C LEU A 374 10.39 5.29 12.65
N MET A 375 11.18 6.37 12.62
CA MET A 375 11.37 7.32 13.72
C MET A 375 10.08 7.92 14.30
N ILE A 376 9.00 8.02 13.51
CA ILE A 376 7.72 8.60 13.95
C ILE A 376 7.04 7.68 14.98
N LYS A 377 6.77 6.42 14.60
CA LYS A 377 6.19 5.41 15.49
C LYS A 377 7.08 5.12 16.70
N GLU A 378 8.39 5.18 16.48
CA GLU A 378 9.38 5.06 17.55
C GLU A 378 9.24 6.20 18.57
N ARG A 379 9.22 7.47 18.12
CA ARG A 379 9.05 8.64 19.01
C ARG A 379 7.74 8.59 19.81
N GLU A 380 6.63 8.20 19.17
CA GLU A 380 5.33 8.06 19.83
C GLU A 380 5.39 7.07 21.01
N GLN A 381 6.02 5.90 20.82
CA GLN A 381 6.17 4.90 21.89
C GLN A 381 7.29 5.22 22.90
N HIS A 382 8.42 5.78 22.44
CA HIS A 382 9.57 6.12 23.30
C HIS A 382 9.24 7.20 24.34
N SER A 383 8.17 7.98 24.15
CA SER A 383 7.66 8.88 25.19
C SER A 383 7.37 8.19 26.53
N ASN A 384 7.16 6.87 26.54
CA ASN A 384 6.82 6.06 27.71
C ASN A 384 7.81 4.91 28.00
N LEU A 385 8.97 4.85 27.34
CA LEU A 385 9.93 3.74 27.47
C LEU A 385 11.27 4.23 28.01
N LEU A 386 11.75 3.58 29.08
CA LEU A 386 13.10 3.79 29.60
C LEU A 386 14.18 3.34 28.60
N GLU A 387 15.34 3.98 28.61
CA GLU A 387 16.52 3.51 27.87
C GLU A 387 16.97 2.14 28.41
N ARG A 388 17.03 1.14 27.52
CA ARG A 388 17.32 -0.26 27.88
C ARG A 388 18.56 -0.78 27.14
N LYS A 389 19.29 -1.69 27.79
CA LYS A 389 20.47 -2.35 27.21
C LYS A 389 20.10 -3.73 26.65
N PRO A 390 20.48 -4.06 25.40
CA PRO A 390 20.23 -5.38 24.80
C PRO A 390 21.02 -6.47 25.53
N GLN A 391 20.52 -7.70 25.48
CA GLN A 391 21.14 -8.85 26.15
C GLN A 391 22.10 -9.56 25.18
N ALA A 392 23.35 -9.73 25.60
CA ALA A 392 24.41 -10.30 24.77
C ALA A 392 24.04 -11.68 24.17
N ALA A 393 23.52 -12.60 25.00
CA ALA A 393 23.13 -13.94 24.57
C ALA A 393 22.02 -13.94 23.49
N VAL A 394 21.11 -12.96 23.50
CA VAL A 394 20.07 -12.82 22.47
C VAL A 394 20.67 -12.27 21.17
N SER A 395 21.52 -11.24 21.27
CA SER A 395 22.23 -10.68 20.12
C SER A 395 23.13 -11.72 19.45
N GLU A 396 23.80 -12.57 20.22
CA GLU A 396 24.60 -13.70 19.74
C GLU A 396 23.74 -14.77 19.04
N ALA A 397 22.60 -15.17 19.63
CA ALA A 397 21.69 -16.12 19.01
C ALA A 397 21.10 -15.58 17.68
N LEU A 398 20.82 -14.28 17.59
CA LEU A 398 20.42 -13.61 16.35
C LEU A 398 21.58 -13.52 15.34
N GLN A 399 22.83 -13.30 15.81
CA GLN A 399 24.03 -13.32 14.96
C GLN A 399 24.24 -14.70 14.32
N ILE A 400 24.13 -15.79 15.09
CA ILE A 400 24.27 -17.16 14.58
C ILE A 400 23.13 -17.48 13.58
N SER A 401 21.92 -16.97 13.83
CA SER A 401 20.78 -17.11 12.92
C SER A 401 21.00 -16.35 11.60
N LEU A 402 21.61 -15.15 11.66
CA LEU A 402 22.01 -14.36 10.50
C LEU A 402 23.11 -15.08 9.70
N GLU A 403 24.11 -15.66 10.36
CA GLU A 403 25.17 -16.41 9.69
C GLU A 403 24.64 -17.65 8.95
N HIS A 404 23.68 -18.36 9.56
CA HIS A 404 22.98 -19.48 8.92
C HIS A 404 22.13 -19.05 7.71
N SER A 405 21.58 -17.82 7.71
CA SER A 405 20.71 -17.35 6.63
C SER A 405 21.42 -17.16 5.27
N PHE A 406 22.76 -17.09 5.26
CA PHE A 406 23.53 -16.94 4.02
C PHE A 406 23.61 -18.23 3.18
N SER A 407 23.43 -19.42 3.76
CA SER A 407 23.73 -20.70 3.08
C SER A 407 22.55 -21.41 2.41
N HIS A 408 21.31 -21.16 2.85
CA HIS A 408 20.15 -22.00 2.48
C HIS A 408 19.32 -21.51 1.29
N HIS A 409 19.64 -20.35 0.72
CA HIS A 409 18.96 -19.84 -0.47
C HIS A 409 19.37 -20.66 -1.71
N PRO A 410 18.47 -20.90 -2.69
CA PRO A 410 18.79 -21.71 -3.86
C PRO A 410 19.94 -21.11 -4.68
N LYS A 411 20.83 -21.96 -5.19
CA LYS A 411 22.02 -21.57 -5.95
C LYS A 411 21.68 -21.36 -7.41
N THR A 412 22.23 -20.32 -8.04
CA THR A 412 22.04 -20.07 -9.48
C THR A 412 23.12 -20.73 -10.33
N GLY A 413 24.33 -20.93 -9.77
CA GLY A 413 25.48 -21.47 -10.51
C GLY A 413 26.10 -20.51 -11.54
N ALA A 414 25.63 -19.26 -11.59
CA ALA A 414 26.12 -18.24 -12.51
C ALA A 414 27.47 -17.65 -12.05
N TRP A 415 28.24 -17.12 -12.99
CA TRP A 415 29.49 -16.40 -12.71
C TRP A 415 29.19 -14.92 -12.43
N TYR A 416 29.42 -14.49 -11.18
CA TYR A 416 29.13 -13.14 -10.72
C TYR A 416 30.38 -12.25 -10.68
N TYR A 417 30.22 -10.99 -11.08
CA TYR A 417 31.22 -9.94 -10.90
C TYR A 417 30.55 -8.74 -10.21
N ILE A 418 30.84 -8.57 -8.92
CA ILE A 418 30.19 -7.59 -8.05
C ILE A 418 31.15 -6.43 -7.80
N THR A 419 30.69 -5.19 -7.99
CA THR A 419 31.46 -3.99 -7.66
C THR A 419 30.75 -3.08 -6.67
N LEU A 420 31.49 -2.69 -5.63
CA LEU A 420 31.00 -1.94 -4.49
C LEU A 420 31.50 -0.50 -4.48
N ASP A 421 30.59 0.43 -4.25
CA ASP A 421 30.89 1.84 -4.01
C ASP A 421 31.04 2.09 -2.50
N LEU A 422 32.22 1.79 -1.95
CA LEU A 422 32.49 1.87 -0.50
C LEU A 422 32.87 3.29 -0.05
N ARG A 423 31.96 4.26 -0.22
CA ARG A 423 32.14 5.62 0.32
C ARG A 423 31.86 5.68 1.81
N SER A 424 32.69 6.38 2.59
CA SER A 424 32.47 6.63 4.02
C SER A 424 31.10 7.26 4.32
N ALA A 425 30.60 8.12 3.43
CA ALA A 425 29.27 8.70 3.52
C ALA A 425 28.11 7.67 3.53
N HIS A 426 28.31 6.44 3.04
CA HIS A 426 27.28 5.39 3.05
C HIS A 426 26.99 4.83 4.44
N GLN A 427 27.91 4.99 5.41
CA GLN A 427 27.67 4.60 6.81
C GLN A 427 26.58 5.45 7.48
N LYS A 428 26.40 6.70 7.02
CA LYS A 428 25.40 7.65 7.55
C LYS A 428 24.12 7.72 6.72
N LYS A 429 24.07 7.01 5.59
CA LYS A 429 22.90 6.96 4.71
C LYS A 429 22.16 5.66 4.90
N HIS A 430 20.85 5.76 4.95
CA HIS A 430 19.96 4.61 5.09
C HIS A 430 19.37 4.21 3.73
N VAL A 431 19.08 2.92 3.57
CA VAL A 431 18.40 2.38 2.39
C VAL A 431 17.04 3.08 2.24
N LEU A 432 16.56 3.23 1.00
CA LEU A 432 15.29 3.92 0.71
C LEU A 432 14.18 3.45 1.66
N ARG A 433 13.68 4.39 2.50
CA ARG A 433 12.60 4.20 3.48
C ARG A 433 12.83 3.04 4.50
N ASN A 434 14.05 2.54 4.65
CA ASN A 434 14.45 1.62 5.73
C ASN A 434 15.50 2.33 6.60
N SER A 435 15.10 2.89 7.74
CA SER A 435 16.04 3.64 8.61
C SER A 435 16.89 2.76 9.52
N VAL A 436 16.79 1.43 9.42
CA VAL A 436 17.56 0.49 10.23
C VAL A 436 18.87 0.14 9.52
N VAL A 437 18.79 -0.24 8.24
CA VAL A 437 19.94 -0.73 7.48
C VAL A 437 20.59 0.40 6.69
N THR A 438 21.90 0.56 6.85
CA THR A 438 22.66 1.59 6.12
C THR A 438 22.91 1.17 4.66
N CYS A 439 23.08 2.12 3.74
CA CYS A 439 23.46 1.82 2.35
C CYS A 439 24.86 1.14 2.29
N PHE A 440 25.72 1.33 3.30
CA PHE A 440 26.96 0.55 3.47
C PHE A 440 26.66 -0.92 3.81
N GLU A 441 25.92 -1.18 4.89
CA GLU A 441 25.57 -2.54 5.32
C GLU A 441 24.82 -3.31 4.22
N ALA A 442 23.86 -2.67 3.55
CA ALA A 442 23.14 -3.28 2.43
C ALA A 442 24.05 -3.68 1.27
N SER A 443 25.05 -2.85 0.95
CA SER A 443 26.05 -3.16 -0.08
C SER A 443 26.88 -4.39 0.27
N VAL A 444 27.37 -4.46 1.51
CA VAL A 444 28.17 -5.59 2.00
C VAL A 444 27.29 -6.84 2.13
N LEU A 445 26.07 -6.75 2.66
CA LEU A 445 25.16 -7.89 2.84
C LEU A 445 24.76 -8.52 1.50
N LEU A 446 24.46 -7.70 0.48
CA LEU A 446 24.13 -8.20 -0.85
C LEU A 446 25.34 -8.88 -1.53
N ALA A 447 26.54 -8.29 -1.47
CA ALA A 447 27.73 -8.92 -2.05
C ALA A 447 28.14 -10.19 -1.29
N PHE A 448 28.15 -10.16 0.03
CA PHE A 448 28.57 -11.27 0.89
C PHE A 448 27.61 -12.46 0.82
N SER A 449 26.30 -12.22 0.75
CA SER A 449 25.30 -13.28 0.56
C SER A 449 25.41 -14.01 -0.79
N ILE A 450 25.82 -13.31 -1.86
CA ILE A 450 26.11 -13.96 -3.14
C ILE A 450 27.43 -14.72 -3.06
N PHE A 451 28.48 -14.11 -2.49
CA PHE A 451 29.80 -14.71 -2.32
C PHE A 451 29.79 -16.00 -1.48
N LYS A 452 29.03 -16.06 -0.38
CA LYS A 452 28.89 -17.26 0.46
C LYS A 452 28.12 -18.41 -0.22
N ARG A 453 27.26 -18.10 -1.20
CA ARG A 453 26.34 -19.07 -1.84
C ARG A 453 26.90 -19.66 -3.13
N GLU A 454 27.47 -18.82 -3.99
CA GLU A 454 27.87 -19.16 -5.36
C GLU A 454 29.38 -19.45 -5.45
N LYS A 455 29.78 -20.40 -6.31
CA LYS A 455 31.19 -20.83 -6.43
C LYS A 455 32.09 -19.84 -7.17
N HIS A 456 31.53 -19.02 -8.06
CA HIS A 456 32.29 -18.18 -9.00
C HIS A 456 31.87 -16.72 -8.82
N VAL A 457 32.47 -16.04 -7.83
CA VAL A 457 32.17 -14.65 -7.50
C VAL A 457 33.46 -13.84 -7.39
N ALA A 458 33.60 -12.81 -8.22
CA ALA A 458 34.60 -11.77 -8.03
C ALA A 458 33.94 -10.57 -7.33
N VAL A 459 34.55 -10.06 -6.25
CA VAL A 459 34.08 -8.85 -5.55
C VAL A 459 35.19 -7.81 -5.54
N GLU A 460 34.93 -6.66 -6.15
CA GLU A 460 35.84 -5.52 -6.21
C GLU A 460 35.12 -4.23 -5.74
N MET A 461 35.88 -3.15 -5.57
CA MET A 461 35.37 -1.84 -5.16
C MET A 461 35.90 -0.74 -6.08
N PHE A 462 35.11 0.33 -6.21
CA PHE A 462 35.53 1.57 -6.87
C PHE A 462 36.48 2.36 -5.98
N THR A 463 37.50 2.96 -6.58
CA THR A 463 38.46 3.85 -5.93
C THR A 463 38.17 5.32 -6.30
N ASP A 464 39.07 6.23 -5.96
CA ASP A 464 39.03 7.64 -6.36
C ASP A 464 39.54 7.89 -7.80
N ASP A 465 40.18 6.90 -8.43
CA ASP A 465 40.44 6.86 -9.87
C ASP A 465 39.42 6.00 -10.63
N VAL A 466 39.10 6.44 -11.85
CA VAL A 466 38.08 5.87 -12.73
C VAL A 466 38.50 4.51 -13.30
N LYS A 467 39.82 4.30 -13.49
CA LYS A 467 40.38 3.14 -14.19
C LYS A 467 40.75 2.00 -13.25
N THR A 468 40.89 2.27 -11.95
CA THR A 468 41.37 1.32 -10.95
C THR A 468 40.23 0.78 -10.08
N LEU A 469 40.00 -0.53 -10.19
CA LEU A 469 39.15 -1.30 -9.29
C LEU A 469 40.03 -2.13 -8.35
N GLN A 470 39.81 -2.02 -7.05
CA GLN A 470 40.55 -2.74 -6.02
C GLN A 470 39.76 -3.99 -5.59
N PRO A 471 40.38 -5.18 -5.44
CA PRO A 471 39.66 -6.37 -4.98
C PRO A 471 39.34 -6.27 -3.50
N VAL A 472 38.12 -6.69 -3.11
CA VAL A 472 37.67 -6.67 -1.71
C VAL A 472 38.24 -7.87 -0.93
N ASN A 473 38.59 -8.98 -1.59
CA ASN A 473 39.24 -10.16 -1.01
C ASN A 473 38.47 -10.80 0.17
N PHE A 474 37.16 -11.00 0.03
CA PHE A 474 36.42 -11.87 0.95
C PHE A 474 37.00 -13.29 0.98
N ARG A 475 36.94 -13.95 2.15
CA ARG A 475 37.33 -15.34 2.37
C ARG A 475 36.10 -16.15 2.77
N THR A 476 36.05 -17.42 2.39
CA THR A 476 34.93 -18.32 2.72
C THR A 476 34.74 -18.52 4.22
N GLU A 477 35.82 -18.46 5.00
CA GLU A 477 35.80 -18.60 6.47
C GLU A 477 35.25 -17.37 7.21
N MET A 478 35.25 -16.17 6.60
CA MET A 478 34.90 -14.93 7.31
C MET A 478 33.49 -14.98 7.91
N SER A 479 33.33 -14.52 9.15
CA SER A 479 32.01 -14.24 9.73
C SER A 479 31.38 -12.98 9.12
N TRP A 480 30.09 -12.72 9.41
CA TRP A 480 29.42 -11.50 8.93
C TRP A 480 30.06 -10.24 9.55
N SER A 481 30.39 -10.29 10.83
CA SER A 481 31.01 -9.19 11.57
C SER A 481 32.43 -8.89 11.08
N GLU A 482 33.23 -9.93 10.80
CA GLU A 482 34.55 -9.79 10.15
C GLU A 482 34.45 -9.18 8.76
N ALA A 483 33.56 -9.69 7.89
CA ALA A 483 33.39 -9.17 6.53
C ALA A 483 32.95 -7.69 6.54
N LEU A 484 32.05 -7.32 7.45
CA LEU A 484 31.62 -5.94 7.63
C LEU A 484 32.76 -5.04 8.15
N ASN A 485 33.55 -5.51 9.12
CA ASN A 485 34.68 -4.75 9.67
C ASN A 485 35.84 -4.62 8.67
N HIS A 486 36.11 -5.65 7.88
CA HIS A 486 37.05 -5.62 6.76
C HIS A 486 36.62 -4.57 5.72
N CYS A 487 35.35 -4.56 5.32
CA CYS A 487 34.81 -3.52 4.44
C CYS A 487 34.85 -2.10 5.05
N LYS A 488 34.82 -1.93 6.38
CA LYS A 488 35.01 -0.61 7.03
C LYS A 488 36.44 -0.09 6.85
N GLN A 489 37.45 -0.97 6.86
CA GLN A 489 38.85 -0.59 6.64
C GLN A 489 39.12 -0.16 5.18
N LEU A 490 38.26 -0.60 4.25
CA LEU A 490 38.32 -0.27 2.81
C LEU A 490 37.51 0.98 2.42
N LEU A 491 36.96 1.74 3.38
CA LEU A 491 36.14 2.91 3.09
C LEU A 491 36.95 4.09 2.54
N VAL A 492 36.49 4.66 1.44
CA VAL A 492 37.13 5.81 0.77
C VAL A 492 36.28 7.08 0.98
N ALA A 493 36.91 8.25 1.11
CA ALA A 493 36.19 9.52 1.27
C ALA A 493 35.41 9.93 0.00
N LYS A 494 35.94 9.61 -1.18
CA LYS A 494 35.36 9.89 -2.50
C LYS A 494 35.60 8.68 -3.40
N THR A 495 34.65 8.37 -4.29
CA THR A 495 34.80 7.33 -5.32
C THR A 495 34.41 7.90 -6.67
N LYS A 496 35.04 7.41 -7.75
CA LYS A 496 34.65 7.70 -9.13
C LYS A 496 34.10 6.44 -9.79
N VAL A 497 32.82 6.19 -9.54
CA VAL A 497 32.11 5.01 -10.05
C VAL A 497 31.87 5.13 -11.55
N ALA A 498 32.49 4.27 -12.35
CA ALA A 498 32.25 4.15 -13.79
C ALA A 498 31.65 2.78 -14.13
N LEU A 499 30.42 2.77 -14.64
CA LEU A 499 29.65 1.54 -14.91
C LEU A 499 30.28 0.63 -15.98
N SER A 500 31.17 1.16 -16.83
CA SER A 500 31.90 0.36 -17.83
C SER A 500 33.15 -0.33 -17.28
N ALA A 501 33.76 0.20 -16.21
CA ALA A 501 35.05 -0.29 -15.70
C ALA A 501 35.06 -1.78 -15.31
N PRO A 502 34.01 -2.34 -14.65
CA PRO A 502 33.97 -3.77 -14.32
C PRO A 502 33.99 -4.66 -15.56
N ILE A 503 33.24 -4.25 -16.59
CA ILE A 503 33.12 -4.99 -17.86
C ILE A 503 34.45 -4.95 -18.61
N SER A 504 35.05 -3.77 -18.77
CA SER A 504 36.34 -3.60 -19.45
C SER A 504 37.47 -4.36 -18.75
N LYS A 505 37.47 -4.42 -17.40
CA LYS A 505 38.46 -5.18 -16.63
C LYS A 505 38.26 -6.69 -16.77
N ALA A 506 37.03 -7.18 -16.77
CA ALA A 506 36.71 -8.59 -17.05
C ALA A 506 37.11 -8.98 -18.49
N GLN A 507 36.83 -8.12 -19.47
CA GLN A 507 37.23 -8.30 -20.87
C GLN A 507 38.76 -8.37 -21.02
N ALA A 508 39.50 -7.45 -20.42
CA ALA A 508 40.97 -7.43 -20.47
C ALA A 508 41.60 -8.68 -19.83
N LYS A 509 41.01 -9.20 -18.75
CA LYS A 509 41.41 -10.46 -18.11
C LYS A 509 40.91 -11.73 -18.82
N LYS A 510 40.09 -11.60 -19.88
CA LYS A 510 39.33 -12.71 -20.52
C LYS A 510 38.56 -13.56 -19.49
N GLN A 511 38.02 -12.91 -18.45
CA GLN A 511 37.30 -13.58 -17.37
C GLN A 511 35.84 -13.80 -17.79
N LYS A 512 35.36 -15.05 -17.73
CA LYS A 512 33.94 -15.34 -17.93
C LYS A 512 33.12 -14.77 -16.77
N VAL A 513 32.06 -14.04 -17.13
CA VAL A 513 31.06 -13.45 -16.24
C VAL A 513 29.68 -13.58 -16.91
N ASP A 514 28.72 -14.12 -16.19
CA ASP A 514 27.32 -14.25 -16.61
C ASP A 514 26.47 -13.09 -16.04
N VAL A 515 26.82 -12.57 -14.86
CA VAL A 515 26.09 -11.47 -14.20
C VAL A 515 27.05 -10.45 -13.58
N PHE A 516 27.09 -9.24 -14.13
CA PHE A 516 27.71 -8.08 -13.51
C PHE A 516 26.72 -7.40 -12.54
N ILE A 517 27.17 -7.01 -11.35
CA ILE A 517 26.36 -6.28 -10.36
C ILE A 517 27.16 -5.07 -9.86
N THR A 518 26.61 -3.87 -9.95
CA THR A 518 27.21 -2.63 -9.44
C THR A 518 26.30 -2.02 -8.39
N ILE A 519 26.79 -1.87 -7.15
CA ILE A 519 25.99 -1.42 -6.00
C ILE A 519 26.47 -0.03 -5.55
N THR A 520 25.55 0.94 -5.46
CA THR A 520 25.83 2.34 -5.10
C THR A 520 24.66 3.00 -4.34
N ASP A 521 24.91 4.18 -3.74
CA ASP A 521 23.86 4.96 -3.06
C ASP A 521 22.78 5.48 -4.03
N SER A 522 23.19 5.90 -5.23
CA SER A 522 22.32 6.65 -6.14
C SER A 522 22.94 6.75 -7.54
N LEU A 523 22.36 6.06 -8.52
CA LEU A 523 22.91 6.03 -9.88
C LEU A 523 22.93 7.39 -10.57
N ILE A 524 21.94 8.26 -10.32
CA ILE A 524 21.92 9.64 -10.85
C ILE A 524 23.14 10.48 -10.39
N ARG A 525 23.73 10.19 -9.22
CA ARG A 525 24.94 10.86 -8.72
C ARG A 525 26.18 10.44 -9.50
N VAL A 526 26.34 9.14 -9.71
CA VAL A 526 27.55 8.55 -10.32
C VAL A 526 27.51 8.51 -11.84
N ASN A 527 26.32 8.58 -12.43
CA ASN A 527 26.09 8.64 -13.87
C ASN A 527 25.14 9.82 -14.20
N PRO A 528 25.64 11.07 -14.18
CA PRO A 528 24.83 12.26 -14.47
C PRO A 528 24.16 12.21 -15.85
N ASN A 529 24.85 11.60 -16.82
CA ASN A 529 24.37 11.42 -18.19
C ASN A 529 23.25 10.37 -18.30
N ARG A 530 23.06 9.54 -17.26
CA ARG A 530 22.04 8.47 -17.17
C ARG A 530 22.16 7.36 -18.21
N ILE A 531 23.29 7.24 -18.92
CA ILE A 531 23.48 6.28 -20.01
C ILE A 531 23.92 4.91 -19.44
N PRO A 532 23.21 3.79 -19.72
CA PRO A 532 23.63 2.46 -19.30
C PRO A 532 24.91 1.99 -20.03
N PRO A 533 25.72 1.09 -19.45
CA PRO A 533 27.01 0.64 -20.02
C PRO A 533 26.85 -0.34 -21.22
N TRP A 534 25.86 -0.14 -22.08
CA TRP A 534 25.49 -1.05 -23.16
C TRP A 534 26.58 -1.26 -24.21
N ARG A 535 27.42 -0.25 -24.47
CA ARG A 535 28.56 -0.38 -25.41
C ARG A 535 29.58 -1.39 -24.90
N ALA A 536 30.04 -1.20 -23.65
CA ALA A 536 30.97 -2.12 -23.01
C ALA A 536 30.38 -3.54 -22.90
N MET A 537 29.09 -3.68 -22.57
CA MET A 537 28.42 -4.98 -22.59
C MET A 537 28.43 -5.62 -23.98
N LEU A 538 28.07 -4.88 -25.04
CA LEU A 538 28.06 -5.39 -26.40
C LEU A 538 29.45 -5.89 -26.84
N ASP A 539 30.51 -5.13 -26.55
CA ASP A 539 31.87 -5.47 -26.96
C ASP A 539 32.45 -6.63 -26.14
N TYR A 540 32.12 -6.72 -24.85
CA TYR A 540 32.40 -7.89 -24.02
C TYR A 540 31.68 -9.14 -24.54
N ARG A 541 30.37 -9.07 -24.85
CA ARG A 541 29.60 -10.20 -25.39
C ARG A 541 30.19 -10.72 -26.71
N LYS A 542 30.62 -9.83 -27.61
CA LYS A 542 31.34 -10.18 -28.85
C LYS A 542 32.68 -10.86 -28.57
N THR A 543 33.49 -10.28 -27.68
CA THR A 543 34.87 -10.76 -27.39
C THR A 543 34.87 -12.12 -26.68
N MET A 544 33.87 -12.35 -25.83
CA MET A 544 33.74 -13.55 -24.99
C MET A 544 32.79 -14.61 -25.57
N HIS A 545 32.20 -14.36 -26.75
CA HIS A 545 31.16 -15.18 -27.39
C HIS A 545 29.97 -15.53 -26.46
N SER A 546 29.67 -14.66 -25.48
CA SER A 546 28.61 -14.87 -24.50
C SER A 546 27.42 -13.95 -24.77
N ASN A 547 26.35 -14.49 -25.35
CA ASN A 547 25.14 -13.70 -25.64
C ASN A 547 24.24 -13.48 -24.40
N LEU A 548 24.49 -14.20 -23.30
CA LEU A 548 23.62 -14.24 -22.12
C LEU A 548 24.14 -13.42 -20.91
N SER A 549 25.29 -12.76 -21.04
CA SER A 549 25.85 -11.98 -19.92
C SER A 549 25.01 -10.73 -19.63
N ARG A 550 24.60 -10.55 -18.38
CA ARG A 550 23.68 -9.51 -17.88
C ARG A 550 24.41 -8.48 -17.01
N TYR A 551 23.83 -7.29 -16.87
CA TYR A 551 24.32 -6.23 -15.99
C TYR A 551 23.21 -5.69 -15.10
N ILE A 552 23.46 -5.58 -13.79
CA ILE A 552 22.50 -5.09 -12.80
C ILE A 552 23.11 -3.91 -12.06
N CYS A 553 22.44 -2.77 -12.09
CA CYS A 553 22.78 -1.62 -11.25
C CYS A 553 21.86 -1.60 -10.02
N VAL A 554 22.40 -1.52 -8.80
CA VAL A 554 21.62 -1.39 -7.56
C VAL A 554 21.82 0.01 -6.97
N SER A 555 20.71 0.74 -6.79
CA SER A 555 20.64 2.15 -6.39
C SER A 555 19.94 2.25 -5.03
N LEU A 556 20.70 2.13 -3.94
CA LEU A 556 20.17 1.78 -2.61
C LEU A 556 19.30 2.85 -1.94
N CYS A 557 19.51 4.13 -2.25
CA CYS A 557 18.88 5.23 -1.52
C CYS A 557 18.14 6.22 -2.46
N HIS A 558 17.88 5.85 -3.73
CA HIS A 558 17.03 6.62 -4.67
C HIS A 558 15.60 6.04 -4.74
N HIS A 559 14.64 6.72 -5.38
CA HIS A 559 13.21 6.31 -5.39
C HIS A 559 12.59 6.11 -6.79
N LYS A 560 13.33 6.42 -7.87
CA LYS A 560 12.92 6.31 -9.28
C LYS A 560 14.10 5.80 -10.12
N PRO A 561 13.89 5.16 -11.29
CA PRO A 561 14.98 4.67 -12.10
C PRO A 561 15.74 5.85 -12.70
N SER A 562 17.06 5.78 -12.63
CA SER A 562 17.97 6.82 -13.09
C SER A 562 18.32 6.63 -14.56
N LEU A 563 18.46 5.38 -15.03
CA LEU A 563 18.96 5.06 -16.36
C LEU A 563 17.95 5.38 -17.47
N LYS A 564 18.44 6.06 -18.50
CA LYS A 564 17.73 6.30 -19.76
C LYS A 564 18.21 5.29 -20.80
N PHE A 565 17.29 4.55 -21.38
CA PHE A 565 17.60 3.54 -22.40
C PHE A 565 17.27 4.09 -23.78
N ASP A 566 18.30 4.48 -24.53
CA ASP A 566 18.15 4.90 -25.93
C ASP A 566 17.92 3.69 -26.85
N GLU A 567 17.55 3.92 -28.11
CA GLU A 567 17.13 2.86 -29.03
C GLU A 567 18.12 1.69 -29.16
N ILE A 568 19.41 2.02 -29.25
CA ILE A 568 20.48 1.05 -29.41
C ILE A 568 20.73 0.32 -28.09
N ALA A 569 20.59 1.00 -26.95
CA ALA A 569 20.69 0.39 -25.63
C ALA A 569 19.59 -0.65 -25.40
N MET A 570 18.35 -0.36 -25.83
CA MET A 570 17.23 -1.31 -25.80
C MET A 570 17.47 -2.53 -26.69
N LYS A 571 18.08 -2.35 -27.88
CA LYS A 571 18.44 -3.44 -28.80
C LYS A 571 19.47 -4.40 -28.21
N VAL A 572 20.46 -3.90 -27.46
CA VAL A 572 21.48 -4.72 -26.78
C VAL A 572 20.94 -5.36 -25.51
N GLY A 573 20.26 -4.55 -24.67
CA GLY A 573 19.67 -4.89 -23.38
C GLY A 573 20.41 -5.93 -22.53
N GLY A 574 19.66 -6.69 -21.74
CA GLY A 574 20.21 -7.46 -20.61
C GLY A 574 20.89 -6.54 -19.57
N ILE A 575 20.31 -5.36 -19.35
CA ILE A 575 20.74 -4.37 -18.36
C ILE A 575 19.53 -3.95 -17.52
N LEU A 576 19.63 -4.08 -16.20
CA LEU A 576 18.57 -3.79 -15.23
C LEU A 576 19.02 -2.72 -14.22
N GLU A 577 18.11 -1.84 -13.81
CA GLU A 577 18.26 -1.01 -12.61
C GLU A 577 17.32 -1.52 -11.51
N VAL A 578 17.86 -1.61 -10.30
CA VAL A 578 17.26 -2.10 -9.06
C VAL A 578 17.40 -0.99 -8.01
N ILE A 579 16.39 -0.78 -7.17
CA ILE A 579 16.29 0.40 -6.29
C ILE A 579 16.03 0.01 -4.83
N GLY A 580 16.96 0.34 -3.93
CA GLY A 580 16.87 -0.11 -2.54
C GLY A 580 17.32 -1.56 -2.36
N TYR A 581 17.00 -2.14 -1.20
CA TYR A 581 17.32 -3.52 -0.84
C TYR A 581 16.29 -4.10 0.13
N SER A 582 15.84 -5.35 -0.07
CA SER A 582 14.79 -5.99 0.74
C SER A 582 14.77 -7.52 0.70
N GLN A 583 13.96 -8.18 1.54
CA GLN A 583 13.79 -9.64 1.56
C GLN A 583 13.38 -10.20 0.19
N SER A 584 12.57 -9.43 -0.54
CA SER A 584 12.04 -9.83 -1.84
C SER A 584 13.02 -9.50 -2.99
N THR A 585 14.21 -8.97 -2.69
CA THR A 585 15.32 -8.67 -3.60
C THR A 585 16.30 -9.83 -3.64
N GLN A 586 15.78 -11.05 -3.85
CA GLN A 586 16.64 -12.22 -3.79
C GLN A 586 17.59 -12.23 -4.99
N PRO A 587 18.90 -12.46 -4.82
CA PRO A 587 19.84 -12.49 -5.95
C PRO A 587 19.57 -13.59 -6.99
N THR A 588 18.67 -14.50 -6.67
CA THR A 588 18.16 -15.59 -7.50
C THR A 588 17.13 -15.12 -8.53
N THR A 589 16.31 -14.10 -8.22
CA THR A 589 15.32 -13.55 -9.16
C THR A 589 15.90 -12.50 -10.09
N MET A 590 16.96 -11.79 -9.67
CA MET A 590 17.57 -10.71 -10.46
C MET A 590 17.96 -11.08 -11.90
N PRO A 591 18.48 -12.28 -12.23
CA PRO A 591 18.77 -12.66 -13.61
C PRO A 591 17.50 -12.80 -14.47
N GLU A 592 16.42 -13.36 -13.90
CA GLU A 592 15.11 -13.49 -14.57
C GLU A 592 14.45 -12.11 -14.76
N GLU A 593 14.51 -11.24 -13.74
CA GLU A 593 14.05 -9.85 -13.80
C GLU A 593 14.76 -9.07 -14.92
N CYS A 594 16.06 -9.33 -15.13
CA CYS A 594 16.86 -8.69 -16.17
C CYS A 594 16.47 -9.16 -17.60
N ASP A 595 16.16 -10.45 -17.77
CA ASP A 595 15.63 -10.99 -19.03
C ASP A 595 14.24 -10.43 -19.36
N LEU A 596 13.37 -10.33 -18.35
CA LEU A 596 12.05 -9.73 -18.49
C LEU A 596 12.18 -8.25 -18.91
N ALA A 597 13.03 -7.48 -18.22
CA ALA A 597 13.31 -6.08 -18.55
C ALA A 597 13.85 -5.89 -19.97
N HIS A 598 14.71 -6.77 -20.46
CA HIS A 598 15.25 -6.71 -21.82
C HIS A 598 14.16 -6.89 -22.89
N ARG A 599 13.27 -7.89 -22.73
CA ARG A 599 12.18 -8.15 -23.68
C ARG A 599 11.24 -6.95 -23.82
N LEU A 600 10.94 -6.32 -22.69
CA LEU A 600 10.09 -5.13 -22.60
C LEU A 600 10.69 -3.92 -23.31
N GLN A 601 11.99 -3.68 -23.14
CA GLN A 601 12.70 -2.60 -23.83
C GLN A 601 12.70 -2.80 -25.36
N LEU A 602 12.97 -4.02 -25.83
CA LEU A 602 12.88 -4.37 -27.25
C LEU A 602 11.49 -4.12 -27.86
N GLN A 603 10.42 -4.22 -27.06
CA GLN A 603 9.05 -4.04 -27.51
C GLN A 603 8.61 -2.58 -27.50
N GLN A 604 8.95 -1.80 -26.47
CA GLN A 604 8.72 -0.35 -26.46
C GLN A 604 9.35 0.30 -27.71
N LEU A 605 10.52 -0.20 -28.12
CA LEU A 605 11.18 0.23 -29.34
C LEU A 605 10.41 -0.14 -30.62
N ARG A 606 9.90 -1.37 -30.70
CA ARG A 606 9.08 -1.81 -31.84
C ARG A 606 7.78 -0.99 -31.94
N ALA A 607 7.16 -0.63 -30.83
CA ALA A 607 6.00 0.26 -30.81
C ALA A 607 6.36 1.67 -31.34
N ALA A 608 7.43 2.28 -30.83
CA ALA A 608 7.91 3.59 -31.30
C ALA A 608 8.27 3.59 -32.80
N LEU A 609 8.98 2.56 -33.27
CA LEU A 609 9.32 2.39 -34.69
C LEU A 609 8.10 2.13 -35.58
N THR A 610 7.06 1.46 -35.07
CA THR A 610 5.79 1.28 -35.81
C THR A 610 5.06 2.62 -35.99
N VAL A 611 5.03 3.46 -34.95
CA VAL A 611 4.47 4.83 -35.04
C VAL A 611 5.32 5.72 -35.97
N SER A 612 6.64 5.56 -35.97
CA SER A 612 7.56 6.23 -36.90
C SER A 612 7.32 5.82 -38.36
N GLN A 613 7.18 4.52 -38.66
CA GLN A 613 6.93 4.05 -40.02
C GLN A 613 5.56 4.46 -40.57
N VAL A 614 4.53 4.58 -39.71
CA VAL A 614 3.24 5.17 -40.09
C VAL A 614 3.37 6.65 -40.46
N ARG A 615 4.34 7.39 -39.90
CA ARG A 615 4.62 8.80 -40.24
C ARG A 615 5.47 9.03 -41.49
N PHE A 616 6.24 8.04 -41.96
CA PHE A 616 7.07 8.15 -43.16
C PHE A 616 6.48 7.46 -44.40
N GLY A 617 5.25 6.93 -44.30
CA GLY A 617 4.54 6.24 -45.38
C GLY A 617 3.81 7.15 -46.39
N HIS A 618 4.08 8.46 -46.45
CA HIS A 618 3.49 9.38 -47.43
C HIS A 618 4.58 10.22 -48.10
N SER A 619 4.90 9.88 -49.35
CA SER A 619 5.74 10.67 -50.24
C SER A 619 4.87 11.68 -51.00
N GLY A 620 5.17 12.98 -50.89
CA GLY A 620 4.38 14.04 -51.52
C GLY A 620 5.14 15.35 -51.71
N SER A 621 5.91 15.42 -52.80
CA SER A 621 6.48 16.61 -53.49
C SER A 621 7.16 17.75 -52.71
N ILE A 622 8.35 18.11 -53.21
CA ILE A 622 9.16 19.28 -52.88
C ILE A 622 8.48 20.60 -53.31
N ARG A 623 8.56 21.65 -52.46
CA ARG A 623 8.97 23.02 -52.86
C ARG A 623 9.41 23.87 -51.65
N ASP A 624 10.23 24.87 -51.95
CA ASP A 624 11.07 25.74 -51.09
C ASP A 624 10.27 26.56 -50.04
N VAL A 625 10.85 27.17 -48.98
CA VAL A 625 11.86 28.27 -48.99
C VAL A 625 12.56 28.46 -47.61
N SER A 626 13.87 28.75 -47.64
CA SER A 626 14.82 29.40 -46.66
C SER A 626 14.57 29.37 -45.12
N LYS A 627 15.58 29.06 -44.28
CA LYS A 627 16.51 30.03 -43.61
C LYS A 627 15.81 31.36 -43.25
N THR A 628 15.76 31.89 -42.02
CA THR A 628 16.75 32.00 -40.92
C THR A 628 16.03 32.10 -39.55
N ASP A 629 16.63 32.24 -38.36
CA ASP A 629 17.82 31.66 -37.69
C ASP A 629 17.66 31.88 -36.15
N TRP A 630 18.69 31.61 -35.34
CA TRP A 630 18.68 31.76 -33.85
C TRP A 630 19.32 33.09 -33.38
N ASN A 631 18.64 33.90 -32.54
CA ASN A 631 19.11 34.29 -31.19
C ASN A 631 18.28 35.37 -30.44
N SER A 632 18.16 35.17 -29.12
CA SER A 632 18.29 36.15 -28.00
C SER A 632 18.02 37.64 -28.28
N HIS A 633 17.08 38.32 -27.59
CA HIS A 633 17.30 38.80 -26.22
C HIS A 633 16.03 39.30 -25.49
N ASN A 634 16.14 39.33 -24.15
CA ASN A 634 15.51 40.19 -23.13
C ASN A 634 14.28 41.07 -23.46
N GLY A 635 13.37 41.16 -22.48
CA GLY A 635 12.94 42.47 -21.98
C GLY A 635 11.43 42.68 -21.83
N ASP A 636 10.97 42.65 -20.57
CA ASP A 636 10.03 43.57 -19.94
C ASP A 636 8.61 43.86 -20.51
N ASN A 637 7.67 43.69 -19.58
CA ASN A 637 6.55 44.59 -19.24
C ASN A 637 5.42 44.88 -20.24
N GLY A 638 4.19 44.66 -19.75
CA GLY A 638 3.12 45.65 -19.92
C GLY A 638 1.86 45.16 -20.63
N THR A 639 0.82 44.88 -19.82
CA THR A 639 -0.57 45.37 -20.02
C THR A 639 -1.03 45.78 -21.43
N THR A 640 -2.15 45.22 -21.90
CA THR A 640 -3.46 45.92 -21.92
C THR A 640 -4.55 45.12 -22.66
N GLN A 641 -5.65 44.85 -21.94
CA GLN A 641 -7.06 44.60 -22.33
C GLN A 641 -7.47 43.78 -23.58
N LEU A 642 -8.41 42.87 -23.30
CA LEU A 642 -9.44 42.36 -24.22
C LEU A 642 -10.53 43.42 -24.48
N ASN A 643 -11.18 43.40 -25.65
CA ASN A 643 -12.58 43.80 -25.75
C ASN A 643 -13.28 43.31 -27.04
N GLY A 644 -14.60 43.03 -26.94
CA GLY A 644 -15.51 42.76 -28.06
C GLY A 644 -15.69 41.27 -28.45
N THR A 645 -16.89 40.76 -28.81
CA THR A 645 -18.18 41.48 -28.95
C THR A 645 -19.42 40.54 -28.96
N LEU A 646 -20.47 40.96 -28.23
CA LEU A 646 -21.93 40.83 -28.46
C LEU A 646 -22.67 39.54 -28.93
N GLY A 647 -23.74 39.22 -28.18
CA GLY A 647 -25.14 39.14 -28.71
C GLY A 647 -25.92 37.82 -28.46
N ARG A 648 -27.27 37.77 -28.37
CA ARG A 648 -28.33 38.75 -27.99
C ARG A 648 -29.72 38.02 -27.91
N GLY A 649 -30.52 38.25 -26.85
CA GLY A 649 -32.00 38.02 -26.82
C GLY A 649 -32.50 36.57 -26.60
N THR A 650 -33.76 36.30 -26.17
CA THR A 650 -34.88 37.15 -25.69
C THR A 650 -35.97 36.30 -24.95
N SER A 651 -36.44 36.81 -23.80
CA SER A 651 -37.83 36.95 -23.29
C SER A 651 -38.94 35.86 -23.29
N GLU A 652 -39.78 35.93 -22.22
CA GLU A 652 -41.23 35.54 -22.08
C GLU A 652 -41.66 34.05 -22.01
N THR A 653 -42.85 33.67 -21.50
CA THR A 653 -43.45 33.72 -20.11
C THR A 653 -44.75 32.89 -20.07
N ALA A 654 -45.24 32.53 -18.85
CA ALA A 654 -46.59 32.03 -18.46
C ALA A 654 -46.78 30.55 -18.02
N GLU A 655 -47.22 30.37 -16.76
CA GLU A 655 -48.45 29.68 -16.23
C GLU A 655 -48.87 28.26 -16.74
N THR A 656 -49.45 27.32 -15.96
CA THR A 656 -49.85 27.20 -14.52
C THR A 656 -50.04 25.72 -14.09
N ASP A 657 -50.04 25.47 -12.76
CA ASP A 657 -50.78 24.43 -11.99
C ASP A 657 -50.60 22.89 -12.13
N SER A 658 -50.06 22.32 -11.04
CA SER A 658 -50.72 21.32 -10.14
C SER A 658 -50.11 19.92 -9.91
N SER A 659 -50.17 19.52 -8.62
CA SER A 659 -50.06 18.17 -8.03
C SER A 659 -48.69 17.46 -7.88
N GLY A 660 -48.30 17.24 -6.62
CA GLY A 660 -48.22 15.85 -6.12
C GLY A 660 -46.90 15.08 -6.21
N THR A 661 -45.96 15.38 -5.30
CA THR A 661 -44.98 14.43 -4.69
C THR A 661 -43.99 13.64 -5.56
N GLY A 662 -42.69 13.81 -5.27
CA GLY A 662 -41.72 12.72 -5.32
C GLY A 662 -40.52 12.87 -6.27
N GLY A 663 -39.46 13.53 -5.79
CA GLY A 663 -38.09 13.33 -6.29
C GLY A 663 -37.59 14.33 -7.34
N MET A 664 -36.78 15.30 -6.90
CA MET A 664 -35.69 15.89 -7.70
C MET A 664 -34.71 16.62 -6.77
N ARG A 665 -33.55 16.03 -6.47
CA ARG A 665 -32.42 16.69 -5.76
C ARG A 665 -31.04 16.15 -6.21
N ASP A 666 -30.90 15.84 -7.49
CA ASP A 666 -29.60 15.52 -8.11
C ASP A 666 -29.40 16.40 -9.36
N ALA A 667 -29.11 17.68 -9.14
CA ALA A 667 -28.67 18.62 -10.16
C ALA A 667 -28.04 19.86 -9.51
N LEU A 668 -26.74 19.79 -9.19
CA LEU A 668 -25.80 20.92 -8.99
C LEU A 668 -24.42 20.38 -8.54
N GLU A 669 -23.78 19.55 -9.38
CA GLU A 669 -22.36 19.21 -9.24
C GLU A 669 -21.55 19.92 -10.34
N GLY A 670 -20.65 20.83 -9.94
CA GLY A 670 -19.72 21.49 -10.85
C GLY A 670 -18.49 20.63 -11.17
N PRO A 671 -17.79 20.87 -12.29
CA PRO A 671 -16.65 20.06 -12.72
C PRO A 671 -15.46 20.22 -11.76
N GLY A 672 -14.83 19.09 -11.41
CA GLY A 672 -13.77 19.01 -10.39
C GLY A 672 -12.40 19.55 -10.83
N SER A 673 -11.64 20.05 -9.85
CA SER A 673 -10.25 20.48 -9.97
C SER A 673 -9.23 19.32 -9.82
N ALA A 674 -7.94 19.64 -9.93
CA ALA A 674 -6.88 18.73 -10.41
C ALA A 674 -6.58 17.46 -9.56
N PRO A 675 -6.09 16.37 -10.19
CA PRO A 675 -5.90 15.08 -9.52
C PRO A 675 -4.52 14.97 -8.84
N ASN A 676 -4.44 15.23 -7.53
CA ASN A 676 -3.30 14.77 -6.69
C ASN A 676 -3.51 14.76 -5.16
N ASP A 677 -4.63 15.25 -4.60
CA ASP A 677 -4.83 15.24 -3.15
C ASP A 677 -5.37 13.91 -2.61
N ILE A 678 -4.66 13.32 -1.65
CA ILE A 678 -4.88 11.93 -1.19
C ILE A 678 -5.90 11.82 -0.04
N ILE A 679 -6.44 12.95 0.45
CA ILE A 679 -7.41 12.98 1.57
C ILE A 679 -8.66 13.77 1.16
N HIS A 680 -9.65 13.09 0.59
CA HIS A 680 -10.98 13.68 0.40
C HIS A 680 -11.83 13.52 1.67
N LEU A 681 -12.16 14.65 2.30
CA LEU A 681 -13.18 14.71 3.35
C LEU A 681 -14.53 14.26 2.79
N LYS A 682 -15.13 13.24 3.40
CA LYS A 682 -16.41 12.69 2.98
C LYS A 682 -17.51 13.73 3.22
N ARG A 683 -18.04 14.37 2.16
CA ARG A 683 -19.15 15.34 2.22
C ARG A 683 -20.37 14.70 2.88
N ARG A 684 -20.54 14.91 4.19
CA ARG A 684 -21.68 14.44 5.00
C ARG A 684 -22.64 15.57 5.41
N VAL A 685 -22.28 16.83 5.17
CA VAL A 685 -23.08 18.01 5.50
C VAL A 685 -23.98 18.33 4.30
N GLY A 686 -25.27 18.00 4.39
CA GLY A 686 -26.27 18.46 3.42
C GLY A 686 -26.71 19.90 3.69
N LEU A 687 -27.36 20.55 2.71
CA LEU A 687 -27.74 21.98 2.77
C LEU A 687 -28.40 22.38 4.10
N PHE A 688 -29.40 21.64 4.58
CA PHE A 688 -30.08 21.95 5.85
C PHE A 688 -29.14 21.87 7.06
N SER A 689 -28.24 20.89 7.10
CA SER A 689 -27.23 20.76 8.16
C SER A 689 -26.18 21.87 8.07
N GLY A 690 -25.83 22.34 6.87
CA GLY A 690 -24.91 23.45 6.65
C GLY A 690 -25.53 24.78 7.09
N VAL A 691 -26.77 25.05 6.70
CA VAL A 691 -27.52 26.24 7.12
C VAL A 691 -27.72 26.24 8.64
N ALA A 692 -28.13 25.12 9.24
CA ALA A 692 -28.30 25.01 10.69
C ALA A 692 -26.97 25.23 11.45
N LEU A 693 -25.85 24.71 10.93
CA LEU A 693 -24.52 24.94 11.51
C LEU A 693 -24.13 26.43 11.41
N ILE A 694 -24.25 27.05 10.25
CA ILE A 694 -23.93 28.47 10.06
C ILE A 694 -24.78 29.33 10.99
N VAL A 695 -26.11 29.13 11.02
CA VAL A 695 -27.03 29.83 11.92
C VAL A 695 -26.63 29.64 13.39
N GLY A 696 -26.33 28.41 13.82
CA GLY A 696 -25.89 28.11 15.18
C GLY A 696 -24.54 28.72 15.56
N THR A 697 -23.62 28.91 14.60
CA THR A 697 -22.32 29.58 14.84
C THR A 697 -22.40 31.11 14.78
N MET A 698 -23.37 31.67 14.04
CA MET A 698 -23.52 33.12 13.84
C MET A 698 -24.43 33.77 14.90
N ILE A 699 -25.46 33.06 15.38
CA ILE A 699 -26.27 33.48 16.53
C ILE A 699 -25.51 33.18 17.82
N GLY A 700 -24.40 33.89 18.02
CA GLY A 700 -23.57 33.83 19.23
C GLY A 700 -23.85 34.96 20.22
N SER A 701 -22.98 35.11 21.22
CA SER A 701 -23.12 36.13 22.28
C SER A 701 -23.16 37.58 21.78
N GLY A 702 -22.64 37.86 20.58
CA GLY A 702 -22.57 39.21 20.00
C GLY A 702 -23.91 39.94 19.89
N ILE A 703 -25.04 39.22 19.76
CA ILE A 703 -26.37 39.83 19.71
C ILE A 703 -26.79 40.47 21.05
N PHE A 704 -26.20 40.05 22.17
CA PHE A 704 -26.48 40.61 23.49
C PHE A 704 -25.55 41.80 23.84
N VAL A 705 -24.38 41.88 23.18
CA VAL A 705 -23.37 42.92 23.45
C VAL A 705 -23.54 44.13 22.54
N SER A 706 -23.66 43.89 21.24
CA SER A 706 -23.53 44.93 20.22
C SER A 706 -24.70 45.92 20.18
N PRO A 707 -25.99 45.54 20.34
CA PRO A 707 -27.09 46.50 20.33
C PRO A 707 -27.02 47.51 21.49
N SER A 708 -26.63 47.06 22.69
CA SER A 708 -26.47 47.90 23.88
C SER A 708 -25.38 48.96 23.68
N GLY A 709 -24.22 48.55 23.18
CA GLY A 709 -23.13 49.47 22.85
C GLY A 709 -23.44 50.44 21.70
N LEU A 710 -24.28 50.02 20.75
CA LEU A 710 -24.74 50.88 19.66
C LEU A 710 -25.74 51.93 20.18
N LEU A 711 -26.76 51.51 20.94
CA LEU A 711 -27.82 52.38 21.46
C LEU A 711 -27.27 53.49 22.37
N VAL A 712 -26.32 53.16 23.25
CA VAL A 712 -25.63 54.14 24.12
C VAL A 712 -24.87 55.18 23.32
N ARG A 713 -24.33 54.83 22.13
CA ARG A 713 -23.57 55.74 21.27
C ARG A 713 -24.43 56.53 20.28
N THR A 714 -25.57 56.00 19.85
CA THR A 714 -26.49 56.70 18.93
C THR A 714 -27.49 57.59 19.67
N GLY A 715 -27.79 57.32 20.94
CA GLY A 715 -28.78 58.05 21.74
C GLY A 715 -30.23 57.95 21.23
N SER A 716 -30.45 57.21 20.14
CA SER A 716 -31.73 57.09 19.44
C SER A 716 -31.91 55.68 18.89
N ILE A 717 -33.06 55.09 19.22
CA ILE A 717 -33.47 53.75 18.84
C ILE A 717 -33.57 53.64 17.31
N GLY A 718 -34.19 54.62 16.65
CA GLY A 718 -34.32 54.64 15.18
C GLY A 718 -32.97 54.66 14.46
N VAL A 719 -32.02 55.47 14.94
CA VAL A 719 -30.66 55.54 14.38
C VAL A 719 -29.90 54.24 14.62
N SER A 720 -30.07 53.59 15.77
CA SER A 720 -29.44 52.28 16.03
C SER A 720 -29.94 51.20 15.06
N PHE A 721 -31.24 51.15 14.72
CA PHE A 721 -31.75 50.19 13.73
C PHE A 721 -31.24 50.47 12.32
N ILE A 722 -31.12 51.73 11.91
CA ILE A 722 -30.57 52.09 10.58
C ILE A 722 -29.11 51.65 10.46
N ILE A 723 -28.28 51.94 11.47
CA ILE A 723 -26.87 51.52 11.48
C ILE A 723 -26.75 50.00 11.54
N TRP A 724 -27.58 49.33 12.34
CA TRP A 724 -27.62 47.87 12.41
C TRP A 724 -27.95 47.22 11.06
N MET A 725 -28.96 47.74 10.36
CA MET A 725 -29.33 47.28 9.01
C MET A 725 -28.23 47.56 7.98
N ALA A 726 -27.55 48.71 8.07
CA ALA A 726 -26.41 49.02 7.19
C ALA A 726 -25.23 48.06 7.41
N CYS A 727 -24.89 47.74 8.67
CA CYS A 727 -23.90 46.72 9.00
C CYS A 727 -24.33 45.33 8.52
N GLY A 728 -25.61 44.98 8.64
CA GLY A 728 -26.17 43.73 8.11
C GLY A 728 -26.03 43.62 6.59
N LEU A 729 -26.34 44.70 5.85
CA LEU A 729 -26.19 44.75 4.40
C LEU A 729 -24.72 44.64 3.95
N LEU A 730 -23.80 45.35 4.63
CA LEU A 730 -22.37 45.22 4.38
C LEU A 730 -21.87 43.78 4.62
N SER A 731 -22.34 43.14 5.70
CA SER A 731 -22.02 41.74 6.01
C SER A 731 -22.56 40.77 4.95
N LEU A 732 -23.77 41.03 4.42
CA LEU A 732 -24.37 40.23 3.34
C LEU A 732 -23.56 40.33 2.04
N LEU A 733 -23.10 41.53 1.67
CA LEU A 733 -22.23 41.71 0.50
C LEU A 733 -20.90 40.93 0.64
N GLY A 734 -20.29 40.96 1.84
CA GLY A 734 -19.11 40.14 2.14
C GLY A 734 -19.38 38.64 2.05
N ALA A 735 -20.52 38.17 2.58
CA ALA A 735 -20.92 36.77 2.51
C ALA A 735 -21.16 36.29 1.06
N LEU A 736 -21.73 37.14 0.20
CA LEU A 736 -21.92 36.83 -1.22
C LEU A 736 -20.58 36.72 -1.97
N ALA A 737 -19.62 37.62 -1.71
CA ALA A 737 -18.27 37.51 -2.28
C ALA A 737 -17.54 36.23 -1.83
N TYR A 738 -17.68 35.83 -0.56
CA TYR A 738 -17.15 34.55 -0.08
C TYR A 738 -17.88 33.32 -0.66
N ALA A 739 -19.18 33.43 -0.95
CA ALA A 739 -19.94 32.37 -1.60
C ALA A 739 -19.48 32.17 -3.06
N GLU A 740 -19.26 33.25 -3.82
CA GLU A 740 -18.70 33.20 -5.17
C GLU A 740 -17.27 32.63 -5.17
N LEU A 741 -16.42 33.05 -4.23
CA LEU A 741 -15.05 32.52 -4.09
C LEU A 741 -15.05 31.02 -3.73
N GLY A 742 -15.98 30.59 -2.87
CA GLY A 742 -16.15 29.20 -2.46
C GLY A 742 -16.82 28.28 -3.49
N THR A 743 -17.55 28.82 -4.47
CA THR A 743 -18.01 28.05 -5.64
C THR A 743 -16.94 28.01 -6.75
N MET A 744 -16.12 29.05 -6.88
CA MET A 744 -15.01 29.10 -7.85
C MET A 744 -13.86 28.15 -7.47
N ASN A 745 -13.44 28.10 -6.20
CA ASN A 745 -12.38 27.21 -5.74
C ASN A 745 -12.92 26.11 -4.80
N THR A 746 -13.02 24.89 -5.31
CA THR A 746 -13.54 23.73 -4.58
C THR A 746 -12.48 22.94 -3.81
N SER A 747 -11.23 23.43 -3.76
CA SER A 747 -10.10 22.79 -3.10
C SER A 747 -10.27 22.77 -1.56
N SER A 748 -9.74 21.73 -0.91
CA SER A 748 -9.84 21.58 0.54
C SER A 748 -8.77 22.41 1.26
N GLY A 749 -9.15 23.57 1.79
CA GLY A 749 -8.23 24.44 2.55
C GLY A 749 -8.81 25.75 3.09
N ALA A 750 -10.10 26.04 2.82
CA ALA A 750 -10.75 27.30 3.18
C ALA A 750 -9.94 28.52 2.70
N GLU A 751 -9.86 29.59 3.50
CA GLU A 751 -9.14 30.83 3.19
C GLU A 751 -7.70 30.61 2.69
N TRP A 752 -7.00 29.60 3.23
CA TRP A 752 -5.63 29.27 2.81
C TRP A 752 -5.54 28.86 1.34
N ALA A 753 -6.51 28.10 0.83
CA ALA A 753 -6.54 27.70 -0.58
C ALA A 753 -6.73 28.92 -1.50
N TYR A 754 -7.55 29.89 -1.10
CA TYR A 754 -7.75 31.13 -1.84
C TYR A 754 -6.46 31.96 -1.91
N PHE A 755 -5.73 32.09 -0.79
CA PHE A 755 -4.43 32.77 -0.78
C PHE A 755 -3.36 32.02 -1.58
N MET A 756 -3.36 30.68 -1.55
CA MET A 756 -2.41 29.86 -2.29
C MET A 756 -2.59 30.03 -3.81
N ASP A 757 -3.83 30.04 -4.30
CA ASP A 757 -4.14 30.16 -5.73
C ASP A 757 -4.02 31.61 -6.24
N ALA A 758 -4.36 32.62 -5.42
CA ALA A 758 -4.32 34.04 -5.84
C ALA A 758 -2.95 34.71 -5.65
N PHE A 759 -2.19 34.34 -4.60
CA PHE A 759 -0.97 35.04 -4.19
C PHE A 759 0.23 34.10 -3.94
N GLY A 760 0.06 32.79 -4.04
CA GLY A 760 1.12 31.80 -3.90
C GLY A 760 1.51 31.46 -2.46
N ALA A 761 2.54 30.62 -2.35
CA ALA A 761 2.88 29.93 -1.10
C ALA A 761 3.29 30.86 0.07
N TRP A 762 3.98 31.97 -0.20
CA TRP A 762 4.48 32.86 0.86
C TRP A 762 3.36 33.62 1.58
N PRO A 763 2.45 34.34 0.88
CA PRO A 763 1.29 34.96 1.52
C PRO A 763 0.36 33.95 2.19
N ALA A 764 0.12 32.78 1.56
CA ALA A 764 -0.71 31.72 2.15
C ALA A 764 -0.11 31.18 3.47
N PHE A 765 1.21 30.98 3.52
CA PHE A 765 1.91 30.57 4.74
C PHE A 765 1.82 31.62 5.85
N LEU A 766 2.08 32.90 5.53
CA LEU A 766 1.98 34.00 6.50
C LEU A 766 0.55 34.16 7.04
N PHE A 767 -0.46 34.07 6.16
CA PHE A 767 -1.86 34.09 6.55
C PHE A 767 -2.21 32.94 7.51
N SER A 768 -1.77 31.71 7.21
CA SER A 768 -1.99 30.55 8.08
C SER A 768 -1.39 30.76 9.49
N TRP A 769 -0.17 31.31 9.58
CA TRP A 769 0.47 31.62 10.85
C TRP A 769 -0.27 32.69 11.65
N VAL A 770 -0.63 33.83 11.03
CA VAL A 770 -1.36 34.92 11.69
C VAL A 770 -2.76 34.47 12.11
N SER A 771 -3.46 33.72 11.25
CA SER A 771 -4.79 33.20 11.57
C SER A 771 -4.75 32.23 12.76
N THR A 772 -3.79 31.30 12.78
CA THR A 772 -3.69 30.27 13.82
C THR A 772 -3.18 30.80 15.16
N LEU A 773 -2.17 31.68 15.16
CA LEU A 773 -1.54 32.16 16.40
C LEU A 773 -2.15 33.44 16.96
N VAL A 774 -2.74 34.29 16.11
CA VAL A 774 -3.25 35.61 16.54
C VAL A 774 -4.77 35.66 16.45
N LEU A 775 -5.37 35.39 15.28
CA LEU A 775 -6.79 35.62 15.07
C LEU A 775 -7.67 34.65 15.88
N LYS A 776 -7.45 33.34 15.75
CA LYS A 776 -8.30 32.33 16.44
C LYS A 776 -8.18 32.39 17.97
N PRO A 777 -6.99 32.52 18.58
CA PRO A 777 -6.88 32.67 20.03
C PRO A 777 -7.52 33.97 20.55
N SER A 778 -7.33 35.09 19.84
CA SER A 778 -7.95 36.37 20.21
C SER A 778 -9.49 36.31 20.13
N GLN A 779 -10.03 35.67 19.08
CA GLN A 779 -11.48 35.47 18.92
C GLN A 779 -12.05 34.66 20.10
N MET A 780 -11.42 33.56 20.48
CA MET A 780 -11.86 32.74 21.62
C MET A 780 -11.74 33.49 22.96
N ALA A 781 -10.65 34.25 23.16
CA ALA A 781 -10.46 35.04 24.37
C ALA A 781 -11.54 36.12 24.54
N ILE A 782 -11.91 36.83 23.48
CA ILE A 782 -12.99 37.83 23.50
C ILE A 782 -14.34 37.16 23.84
N ILE A 783 -14.68 36.05 23.19
CA ILE A 783 -15.93 35.33 23.44
C ILE A 783 -16.02 34.86 24.90
N CYS A 784 -14.94 34.28 25.44
CA CYS A 784 -14.91 33.81 26.83
C CYS A 784 -14.95 34.95 27.84
N LEU A 785 -14.31 36.10 27.54
CA LEU A 785 -14.36 37.28 28.39
C LEU A 785 -15.76 37.91 28.43
N SER A 786 -16.42 38.06 27.28
CA SER A 786 -17.82 38.53 27.22
C SER A 786 -18.76 37.56 27.92
N PHE A 787 -18.61 36.24 27.72
CA PHE A 787 -19.40 35.24 28.44
C PHE A 787 -19.22 35.36 29.96
N ALA A 788 -17.98 35.48 30.44
CA ALA A 788 -17.67 35.62 31.85
C ALA A 788 -18.26 36.90 32.46
N GLN A 789 -18.28 38.01 31.71
CA GLN A 789 -18.89 39.25 32.16
C GLN A 789 -20.40 39.06 32.42
N TYR A 790 -21.18 38.63 31.40
CA TYR A 790 -22.63 38.41 31.57
C TYR A 790 -22.95 37.30 32.58
N ALA A 791 -22.12 36.26 32.66
CA ALA A 791 -22.29 35.19 33.63
C ALA A 791 -22.12 35.68 35.07
N VAL A 792 -21.21 36.63 35.34
CA VAL A 792 -21.03 37.22 36.69
C VAL A 792 -22.12 38.27 36.97
N GLU A 793 -22.48 39.11 36.00
CA GLU A 793 -23.60 40.07 36.11
C GLU A 793 -24.92 39.38 36.47
N ALA A 794 -25.18 38.17 35.93
CA ALA A 794 -26.37 37.38 36.26
C ALA A 794 -26.49 36.96 37.74
N PHE A 795 -25.40 37.00 38.52
CA PHE A 795 -25.37 36.64 39.94
C PHE A 795 -25.06 37.82 40.87
N VAL A 796 -24.78 39.02 40.33
CA VAL A 796 -24.44 40.22 41.11
C VAL A 796 -25.36 41.37 40.67
N TYR A 797 -26.48 41.54 41.38
CA TYR A 797 -27.59 42.39 40.94
C TYR A 797 -27.41 43.90 41.22
N GLU A 798 -26.44 44.30 42.05
CA GLU A 798 -26.32 45.68 42.57
C GLU A 798 -24.90 46.28 42.54
N CYS A 799 -23.90 45.62 41.93
CA CYS A 799 -22.52 46.10 41.88
C CYS A 799 -21.84 45.77 40.54
N ASP A 800 -20.97 46.66 40.06
CA ASP A 800 -20.07 46.36 38.94
C ASP A 800 -19.24 45.10 39.24
N PRO A 801 -19.20 44.11 38.33
CA PRO A 801 -18.58 42.83 38.62
C PRO A 801 -17.06 43.01 38.79
N PRO A 802 -16.46 42.59 39.92
CA PRO A 802 -15.04 42.83 40.18
C PRO A 802 -14.18 42.15 39.11
N LEU A 803 -13.30 42.93 38.48
CA LEU A 803 -12.51 42.53 37.31
C LEU A 803 -11.67 41.25 37.53
N SER A 804 -11.29 40.96 38.77
CA SER A 804 -10.62 39.72 39.16
C SER A 804 -11.52 38.49 38.99
N VAL A 805 -12.80 38.56 39.38
CA VAL A 805 -13.76 37.46 39.27
C VAL A 805 -14.11 37.20 37.80
N VAL A 806 -14.38 38.24 37.02
CA VAL A 806 -14.62 38.12 35.57
C VAL A 806 -13.44 37.45 34.86
N LYS A 807 -12.19 37.83 35.19
CA LYS A 807 -10.99 37.19 34.64
C LYS A 807 -10.85 35.72 35.05
N MET A 808 -11.13 35.37 36.30
CA MET A 808 -11.07 33.98 36.77
C MET A 808 -12.14 33.10 36.10
N VAL A 809 -13.37 33.60 35.95
CA VAL A 809 -14.44 32.91 35.22
C VAL A 809 -14.10 32.76 33.73
N ALA A 810 -13.50 33.77 33.10
CA ALA A 810 -13.03 33.69 31.72
C ALA A 810 -11.93 32.64 31.52
N ILE A 811 -10.97 32.54 32.45
CA ILE A 811 -9.92 31.51 32.42
C ILE A 811 -10.53 30.10 32.57
N LEU A 812 -11.49 29.91 33.47
CA LEU A 812 -12.19 28.63 33.63
C LEU A 812 -13.03 28.26 32.40
N ALA A 813 -13.64 29.23 31.72
CA ALA A 813 -14.35 29.02 30.47
C ALA A 813 -13.42 28.59 29.33
N ILE A 814 -12.22 29.19 29.24
CA ILE A 814 -11.17 28.81 28.27
C ILE A 814 -10.68 27.38 28.55
N ASP A 815 -10.37 27.04 29.79
CA ASP A 815 -9.91 25.69 30.18
C ASP A 815 -10.98 24.63 29.87
N SER A 816 -12.26 24.92 30.16
CA SER A 816 -13.38 24.07 29.80
C SER A 816 -13.52 23.86 28.28
N ALA A 817 -13.35 24.92 27.48
CA ALA A 817 -13.43 24.85 26.01
C ALA A 817 -12.26 24.05 25.38
N ILE A 818 -11.06 24.15 25.95
CA ILE A 818 -9.91 23.32 25.56
C ILE A 818 -10.16 21.86 25.97
N GLY A 819 -10.70 21.64 27.17
CA GLY A 819 -11.07 20.32 27.68
C GLY A 819 -12.16 19.62 26.85
N THR A 820 -13.16 20.34 26.33
CA THR A 820 -14.17 19.78 25.43
C THR A 820 -13.62 19.53 24.02
N GLY A 821 -12.75 20.39 23.49
CA GLY A 821 -12.08 20.13 22.20
C GLY A 821 -11.23 18.85 22.21
N ASN A 822 -10.49 18.60 23.29
CA ASN A 822 -9.78 17.32 23.49
C ASN A 822 -10.75 16.13 23.65
N ARG A 823 -11.94 16.35 24.24
CA ARG A 823 -13.00 15.34 24.33
C ARG A 823 -13.69 15.04 23.00
N GLU A 824 -13.87 15.99 22.09
CA GLU A 824 -14.44 15.70 20.77
C GLU A 824 -13.45 14.96 19.85
N GLN A 825 -12.15 15.26 19.94
CA GLN A 825 -11.13 14.45 19.24
C GLN A 825 -11.02 13.03 19.81
N THR A 826 -11.26 12.84 21.11
CA THR A 826 -11.34 11.51 21.73
C THR A 826 -12.71 10.85 21.63
N ALA A 827 -13.82 11.57 21.34
CA ALA A 827 -15.16 10.99 21.17
C ALA A 827 -15.32 10.15 19.88
N GLY A 828 -14.32 10.19 18.98
CA GLY A 828 -14.15 9.19 17.92
C GLY A 828 -13.64 7.83 18.43
N ILE A 829 -13.31 7.72 19.72
CA ILE A 829 -12.72 6.55 20.38
C ILE A 829 -13.58 6.22 21.62
N PRO A 830 -14.15 5.01 21.74
CA PRO A 830 -14.91 4.64 22.93
C PRO A 830 -13.97 4.38 24.11
N GLU A 831 -13.79 5.37 25.00
CA GLU A 831 -13.15 5.13 26.30
C GLU A 831 -14.07 4.30 27.19
N ALA A 832 -13.59 3.09 27.53
CA ALA A 832 -14.19 2.28 28.58
C ALA A 832 -13.69 2.76 29.95
N THR A 833 -14.62 2.94 30.89
CA THR A 833 -14.36 3.36 32.27
C THR A 833 -13.33 2.45 32.96
N ILE A 834 -12.21 3.02 33.42
CA ILE A 834 -11.30 2.39 34.38
C ILE A 834 -11.27 3.24 35.66
N ALA A 835 -11.45 2.58 36.81
CA ALA A 835 -11.52 3.22 38.11
C ALA A 835 -10.19 3.87 38.53
N ARG A 836 -10.29 5.01 39.24
CA ARG A 836 -9.16 5.63 39.94
C ARG A 836 -8.81 4.82 41.20
N PRO A 837 -7.54 4.49 41.44
CA PRO A 837 -6.98 4.42 42.79
C PRO A 837 -6.64 5.83 43.29
N GLU A 838 -6.54 6.00 44.61
CA GLU A 838 -6.40 7.30 45.25
C GLU A 838 -4.95 7.82 45.32
N THR A 839 -4.86 9.17 45.34
CA THR A 839 -3.85 10.02 46.00
C THR A 839 -2.45 9.47 46.34
N HIS A 840 -1.41 10.07 45.74
CA HIS A 840 -0.55 11.09 46.38
C HIS A 840 0.71 11.41 45.56
N ALA A 841 0.88 12.68 45.15
CA ALA A 841 2.15 13.44 45.22
C ALA A 841 2.02 14.75 44.41
N ARG A 842 1.98 15.89 45.11
CA ARG A 842 2.20 17.20 44.47
C ARG A 842 3.69 17.36 44.18
N CYS A 843 4.07 17.77 42.97
CA CYS A 843 5.31 18.52 42.76
C CYS A 843 5.08 19.68 41.78
N LYS A 844 5.62 20.84 42.15
CA LYS A 844 5.48 22.10 41.43
C LYS A 844 6.41 22.14 40.22
N MET A 845 5.98 22.71 39.11
CA MET A 845 6.93 23.32 38.16
C MET A 845 7.41 24.66 38.73
N PRO A 846 8.72 24.99 38.67
CA PRO A 846 9.17 26.37 38.69
C PRO A 846 8.97 27.02 37.31
N PHE A 847 8.82 28.35 37.31
CA PHE A 847 8.78 29.16 36.09
C PHE A 847 10.10 29.08 35.32
N LEU A 848 9.98 29.09 33.98
CA LEU A 848 10.83 29.86 33.06
C LEU A 848 10.05 30.11 31.75
#